data_AF-T0Q9V4-F1
#
_entry.id   AF-T0Q9V4-F1
#
_cell.length_a   1.000
_cell.length_b   1.000
_cell.length_c   1.000
_cell.angle_alpha   90.00
_cell.angle_beta   90.00
_cell.angle_gamma   90.00
#
_symmetry.space_group_name_H-M   'P 1'
#
loop_
_entity.id
_entity.type
_entity.pdbx_description
1 polymer ?
#
loop_
_entity_poly.entity_id
_entity_poly.type
_entity_poly.pdbx_seq_one_letter_code
_entity_poly.pdbx_strand_id
1 'polypeptide(L)'
;MLDNTVDAALLCRQGRRATDVTNCLDVLGRARRVARDLAPVALHRPTSVEATSMGFLQIVQRDDELTIESLPLLHDSFAFFGWVALYDWAMNDREALLLEGDVQSYRVLSAKNIRVATPTPVPPTTLGWYLFHLSAITSYTLGLVGCLCCMLAAAHRSLESPWFHFHEVVGAVWLTRNLKLLRALTAVACLASASMGPLQLSASIARLEIAPRALFTSCVLGGETLWLVYVLHDVVLPYTQTVVSRVAPWTNMAAYSIIVARDVLAPVRVSSEIARQCSVIDLDGMVYCNSGTVHVGSTARCVEIGLVLAVSVLLTLLLAARSTHSAPLAAATLPNALLPLAYVAVASPDAVAASINLNAPTAAMCGIFSFRGAVFDIKLWRRLHEPTTLRAHRRRTSFASCLRHAESVDRRQLVVQLLKLLSGLAYVVISIASNIAYVSALSTSMANDFNWATFNSSDALSHLTLTNVEAQDSFFQLPPKTYLGPAPASLLSNTSVELVGGNILCGDDQRPFSPSLGMAIPFGFDSACSWWLIDFFTPSTTAITFALLGYNGCQRLPMSSADVASCCANDIYAEATCTDIYGAIQAFLATYDGAFTRAVDMALDVRRDVDALDIELIQLARAPPLNTTQLLRARLLDPTLEASWTFFGWVYLYEWASAMREVVAFHGDNGSLVLLSSVSPPVSLSLSPSEIPLQLSYVCASIVRYVTMVLLLAAVIVVGYVTVLRGAVEPWNLFEINRVVGHTWVGRLLLVVRSATALWLLNTSRLELARVGVGTVLHAPALSAFKVILASSELTWLVYILNSLGSVYTQQYTRSYAYLSTSTTWLSAMLLALLLPQSYSASMDRQCVYINMDAALDCTSAIVAVGSLRHLLYDVAAALTCVVGSVLVERWRIPKRPPMAMTSLLLDSTSYFMFDFAAWTKPNRECYLDRASAFLAGLVSLHVDQTMYVFDVKNWRLFTYDTPRYGLGRLDRAIALYRIS
;
A
#
# COMPACT_ATOMS: atom_id res chain seq x y z
N MET A 1 -10.04 -34.29 36.08
CA MET A 1 -11.46 -34.63 35.83
C MET A 1 -11.70 -36.07 35.42
N LEU A 2 -10.84 -36.68 34.59
CA LEU A 2 -11.04 -38.06 34.15
C LEU A 2 -10.79 -39.14 35.22
N ASP A 3 -10.18 -38.78 36.36
CA ASP A 3 -9.70 -39.77 37.33
C ASP A 3 -10.72 -40.23 38.36
N ASN A 4 -11.84 -39.53 38.63
CA ASN A 4 -12.79 -40.02 39.67
C ASN A 4 -14.26 -39.52 39.60
N THR A 5 -14.66 -38.67 38.64
CA THR A 5 -16.01 -38.02 38.69
C THR A 5 -16.95 -38.37 37.55
N VAL A 6 -16.50 -39.03 36.48
CA VAL A 6 -17.36 -39.39 35.33
C VAL A 6 -17.40 -40.91 35.18
N ASP A 7 -18.59 -41.48 35.35
CA ASP A 7 -18.84 -42.89 35.07
C ASP A 7 -18.75 -43.11 33.55
N ALA A 8 -17.59 -43.62 33.11
CA ALA A 8 -17.33 -43.92 31.70
C ALA A 8 -18.34 -44.95 31.14
N ALA A 9 -18.89 -45.82 31.99
CA ALA A 9 -19.95 -46.72 31.58
C ALA A 9 -21.25 -45.97 31.32
N LEU A 10 -21.63 -45.00 32.17
CA LEU A 10 -22.80 -44.15 31.95
C LEU A 10 -22.68 -43.34 30.65
N LEU A 11 -21.51 -42.74 30.39
CA LEU A 11 -21.24 -41.97 29.18
C LEU A 11 -21.32 -42.84 27.92
N CYS A 12 -20.63 -43.99 27.91
CA CYS A 12 -20.55 -44.84 26.73
C CYS A 12 -21.82 -45.68 26.50
N ARG A 13 -22.66 -45.92 27.53
CA ARG A 13 -23.96 -46.62 27.40
C ARG A 13 -24.97 -45.88 26.54
N GLN A 14 -24.72 -44.61 26.23
CA GLN A 14 -25.53 -43.84 25.28
C GLN A 14 -25.31 -44.28 23.82
N GLY A 15 -24.31 -45.14 23.54
CA GLY A 15 -24.07 -45.75 22.24
C GLY A 15 -25.22 -46.67 21.79
N ARG A 16 -25.51 -46.68 20.48
CA ARG A 16 -26.69 -47.35 19.91
C ARG A 16 -26.48 -48.85 19.70
N ARG A 17 -25.24 -49.28 19.43
CA ARG A 17 -24.82 -50.69 19.30
C ARG A 17 -23.84 -51.06 20.42
N ALA A 18 -23.79 -52.33 20.80
CA ALA A 18 -22.84 -52.82 21.82
C ALA A 18 -21.36 -52.58 21.42
N THR A 19 -21.07 -52.56 20.11
CA THR A 19 -19.77 -52.22 19.54
C THR A 19 -19.37 -50.77 19.83
N ASP A 20 -20.31 -49.83 19.78
CA ASP A 20 -20.06 -48.41 19.99
C ASP A 20 -19.66 -48.14 21.45
N VAL A 21 -20.35 -48.80 22.37
CA VAL A 21 -20.04 -48.76 23.82
C VAL A 21 -18.61 -49.25 24.06
N THR A 22 -18.24 -50.37 23.41
CA THR A 22 -16.90 -50.98 23.55
C THR A 22 -15.81 -50.07 23.00
N ASN A 23 -16.02 -49.50 21.82
CA ASN A 23 -15.08 -48.57 21.19
C ASN A 23 -14.92 -47.27 22.01
N CYS A 24 -16.03 -46.71 22.51
CA CYS A 24 -16.03 -45.54 23.38
C CYS A 24 -15.19 -45.79 24.65
N LEU A 25 -15.37 -46.95 25.30
CA LEU A 25 -14.61 -47.32 26.49
C LEU A 25 -13.10 -47.47 26.20
N ASP A 26 -12.72 -48.05 25.05
CA ASP A 26 -11.30 -48.16 24.66
C ASP A 26 -10.67 -46.80 24.40
N VAL A 27 -11.36 -45.90 23.67
CA VAL A 27 -10.88 -44.54 23.38
C VAL A 27 -10.69 -43.75 24.67
N LEU A 28 -11.67 -43.75 25.57
CA LEU A 28 -11.55 -43.09 26.88
C LEU A 28 -10.43 -43.70 27.73
N GLY A 29 -10.26 -45.03 27.66
CA GLY A 29 -9.18 -45.74 28.33
C GLY A 29 -7.79 -45.31 27.84
N ARG A 30 -7.62 -45.12 26.52
CA ARG A 30 -6.39 -44.58 25.91
C ARG A 30 -6.15 -43.13 26.30
N ALA A 31 -7.18 -42.27 26.23
CA ALA A 31 -7.08 -40.87 26.61
C ALA A 31 -6.68 -40.69 28.08
N ARG A 32 -7.22 -41.53 28.98
CA ARG A 32 -6.84 -41.57 30.41
C ARG A 32 -5.39 -41.98 30.65
N ARG A 33 -4.79 -42.81 29.79
CA ARG A 33 -3.37 -43.16 29.90
C ARG A 33 -2.50 -41.95 29.54
N VAL A 34 -2.78 -41.34 28.39
CA VAL A 34 -2.06 -40.13 27.95
C VAL A 34 -2.20 -38.98 28.94
N ALA A 35 -3.40 -38.77 29.49
CA ALA A 35 -3.64 -37.71 30.48
C ALA A 35 -2.84 -37.91 31.78
N ARG A 36 -2.51 -39.15 32.16
CA ARG A 36 -1.66 -39.46 33.33
C ARG A 36 -0.17 -39.20 33.06
N ASP A 37 0.25 -39.28 31.81
CA ASP A 37 1.63 -39.01 31.39
C ASP A 37 1.92 -37.49 31.23
N LEU A 38 0.87 -36.68 31.10
CA LEU A 38 0.97 -35.22 31.11
C LEU A 38 1.15 -34.73 32.57
N ALA A 39 2.13 -33.85 32.81
CA ALA A 39 2.44 -33.32 34.15
C ALA A 39 1.17 -32.78 34.86
N PRO A 40 1.06 -32.89 36.21
CA PRO A 40 -0.15 -32.53 36.93
C PRO A 40 -0.35 -31.01 36.90
N VAL A 41 -1.04 -30.52 35.88
CA VAL A 41 -1.62 -29.19 35.90
C VAL A 41 -2.80 -29.25 36.86
N ALA A 42 -2.73 -28.47 37.95
CA ALA A 42 -3.82 -28.33 38.89
C ALA A 42 -5.00 -27.62 38.21
N LEU A 43 -5.83 -28.40 37.50
CA LEU A 43 -7.05 -27.94 36.84
C LEU A 43 -8.10 -27.59 37.90
N HIS A 44 -8.11 -26.33 38.32
CA HIS A 44 -9.23 -25.77 39.07
C HIS A 44 -10.37 -25.51 38.09
N ARG A 45 -11.60 -25.91 38.43
CA ARG A 45 -12.78 -25.44 37.69
C ARG A 45 -12.80 -23.90 37.81
N PRO A 46 -12.69 -23.13 36.73
CA PRO A 46 -12.73 -21.67 36.81
C PRO A 46 -14.10 -21.26 37.33
N THR A 47 -14.13 -20.69 38.54
CA THR A 47 -15.37 -20.20 39.16
C THR A 47 -16.07 -19.15 38.31
N SER A 48 -15.30 -18.43 37.48
CA SER A 48 -15.82 -17.47 36.51
C SER A 48 -16.71 -18.09 35.43
N VAL A 49 -16.48 -19.35 35.04
CA VAL A 49 -17.27 -20.02 34.00
C VAL A 49 -18.55 -20.63 34.58
N GLU A 50 -18.48 -21.22 35.78
CA GLU A 50 -19.70 -21.68 36.48
C GLU A 50 -20.65 -20.51 36.80
N ALA A 51 -20.10 -19.34 37.16
CA ALA A 51 -20.89 -18.12 37.40
C ALA A 51 -21.63 -17.60 36.17
N THR A 52 -21.22 -17.97 34.95
CA THR A 52 -21.90 -17.57 33.72
C THR A 52 -23.11 -18.42 33.35
N SER A 53 -23.41 -19.52 34.07
CA SER A 53 -24.59 -20.38 33.81
C SER A 53 -24.82 -20.71 32.32
N MET A 54 -23.74 -20.87 31.55
CA MET A 54 -23.84 -21.19 30.12
C MET A 54 -24.42 -22.59 29.93
N GLY A 55 -25.29 -22.74 28.94
CA GLY A 55 -25.94 -24.00 28.63
C GLY A 55 -26.34 -24.16 27.18
N PHE A 56 -26.88 -25.33 26.86
CA PHE A 56 -27.64 -25.55 25.64
C PHE A 56 -29.12 -25.31 25.93
N LEU A 57 -29.82 -24.71 24.97
CA LEU A 57 -31.26 -24.48 25.04
C LEU A 57 -31.96 -25.48 24.13
N GLN A 58 -33.08 -26.03 24.58
CA GLN A 58 -33.98 -26.87 23.80
C GLN A 58 -35.43 -26.42 24.01
N ILE A 59 -36.23 -26.49 22.94
CA ILE A 59 -37.69 -26.32 23.03
C ILE A 59 -38.27 -27.72 23.16
N VAL A 60 -38.95 -27.98 24.27
CA VAL A 60 -39.47 -29.30 24.64
C VAL A 60 -40.98 -29.22 24.74
N GLN A 61 -41.66 -30.11 24.03
CA GLN A 61 -43.11 -30.30 24.18
C GLN A 61 -43.35 -31.37 25.25
N ARG A 62 -44.07 -30.99 26.31
CA ARG A 62 -44.52 -31.91 27.36
C ARG A 62 -46.02 -31.75 27.51
N ASP A 63 -46.75 -32.85 27.30
CA ASP A 63 -48.22 -32.86 27.42
C ASP A 63 -48.91 -31.74 26.60
N ASP A 64 -48.47 -31.52 25.36
CA ASP A 64 -48.89 -30.45 24.44
C ASP A 64 -48.57 -29.00 24.84
N GLU A 65 -47.82 -28.80 25.92
CA GLU A 65 -47.28 -27.50 26.31
C GLU A 65 -45.82 -27.35 25.83
N LEU A 66 -45.55 -26.28 25.09
CA LEU A 66 -44.20 -25.92 24.64
C LEU A 66 -43.47 -25.18 25.76
N THR A 67 -42.37 -25.76 26.23
CA THR A 67 -41.52 -25.18 27.27
C THR A 67 -40.09 -25.06 26.79
N ILE A 68 -39.37 -24.05 27.28
CA ILE A 68 -37.94 -23.89 27.03
C ILE A 68 -37.18 -24.51 28.19
N GLU A 69 -36.35 -25.51 27.91
CA GLU A 69 -35.45 -26.12 28.88
C GLU A 69 -33.99 -25.73 28.57
N SER A 70 -33.23 -25.42 29.62
CA SER A 70 -31.80 -25.13 29.50
C SER A 70 -30.97 -26.17 30.25
N LEU A 71 -29.99 -26.78 29.58
CA LEU A 71 -29.02 -27.70 30.18
C LEU A 71 -27.69 -26.96 30.42
N PRO A 72 -27.30 -26.68 31.68
CA PRO A 72 -26.02 -26.08 31.98
C PRO A 72 -24.86 -26.98 31.52
N LEU A 73 -23.84 -26.40 30.89
CA LEU A 73 -22.71 -27.15 30.33
C LEU A 73 -21.99 -28.01 31.38
N LEU A 74 -21.83 -27.47 32.59
CA LEU A 74 -21.08 -28.11 33.67
C LEU A 74 -21.96 -28.91 34.65
N HIS A 75 -23.21 -29.22 34.28
CA HIS A 75 -24.05 -30.12 35.06
C HIS A 75 -23.40 -31.51 35.16
N ASP A 76 -23.43 -32.16 36.33
CA ASP A 76 -22.64 -33.38 36.60
C ASP A 76 -22.85 -34.52 35.59
N SER A 77 -24.07 -34.66 35.05
CA SER A 77 -24.41 -35.67 34.03
C SER A 77 -23.90 -35.35 32.62
N PHE A 78 -23.55 -34.10 32.33
CA PHE A 78 -23.17 -33.61 30.99
C PHE A 78 -21.79 -32.95 30.96
N ALA A 79 -21.16 -32.74 32.12
CA ALA A 79 -19.96 -31.94 32.30
C ALA A 79 -18.82 -32.35 31.36
N PHE A 80 -18.65 -33.65 31.05
CA PHE A 80 -17.64 -34.10 30.09
C PHE A 80 -17.81 -33.44 28.72
N PHE A 81 -19.02 -33.50 28.15
CA PHE A 81 -19.34 -32.84 26.87
C PHE A 81 -19.35 -31.33 27.00
N GLY A 82 -19.78 -30.79 28.15
CA GLY A 82 -19.68 -29.37 28.45
C GLY A 82 -18.24 -28.84 28.42
N TRP A 83 -17.27 -29.59 28.93
CA TRP A 83 -15.85 -29.23 28.87
C TRP A 83 -15.28 -29.28 27.46
N VAL A 84 -15.72 -30.24 26.64
CA VAL A 84 -15.41 -30.27 25.21
C VAL A 84 -16.00 -29.03 24.52
N ALA A 85 -17.24 -28.67 24.83
CA ALA A 85 -17.89 -27.49 24.26
C ALA A 85 -17.24 -26.18 24.72
N LEU A 86 -16.78 -26.09 25.97
CA LEU A 86 -16.00 -24.95 26.47
C LEU A 86 -14.61 -24.88 25.85
N TYR A 87 -13.99 -26.01 25.56
CA TYR A 87 -12.73 -26.06 24.80
C TYR A 87 -12.94 -25.56 23.38
N ASP A 88 -13.98 -26.03 22.68
CA ASP A 88 -14.37 -25.53 21.36
C ASP A 88 -14.57 -23.99 21.43
N TRP A 89 -15.31 -23.49 22.41
CA TRP A 89 -15.49 -22.05 22.63
C TRP A 89 -14.16 -21.31 22.86
N ALA A 90 -13.29 -21.83 23.73
CA ALA A 90 -11.98 -21.25 23.99
C ALA A 90 -11.08 -21.23 22.74
N MET A 91 -11.32 -22.15 21.81
CA MET A 91 -10.65 -22.25 20.51
C MET A 91 -11.37 -21.47 19.40
N ASN A 92 -12.43 -20.72 19.72
CA ASN A 92 -13.31 -20.00 18.78
C ASN A 92 -14.02 -20.90 17.76
N ASP A 93 -14.22 -22.18 18.07
CA ASP A 93 -15.08 -23.10 17.29
C ASP A 93 -16.56 -22.94 17.64
N ARG A 94 -16.87 -22.25 18.74
CA ARG A 94 -18.24 -21.94 19.20
C ARG A 94 -18.29 -20.51 19.71
N GLU A 95 -19.47 -19.94 19.73
CA GLU A 95 -19.77 -18.63 20.28
C GLU A 95 -20.64 -18.75 21.53
N ALA A 96 -20.48 -17.82 22.46
CA ALA A 96 -21.31 -17.73 23.66
C ALA A 96 -22.15 -16.45 23.57
N LEU A 97 -23.46 -16.60 23.64
CA LEU A 97 -24.44 -15.52 23.43
C LEU A 97 -25.27 -15.32 24.70
N LEU A 98 -25.61 -14.06 24.99
CA LEU A 98 -26.68 -13.72 25.91
C LEU A 98 -27.88 -13.27 25.06
N LEU A 99 -28.91 -14.10 25.01
CA LEU A 99 -30.18 -13.79 24.37
C LEU A 99 -31.08 -13.15 25.41
N GLU A 100 -31.37 -11.85 25.26
CA GLU A 100 -32.29 -11.13 26.15
C GLU A 100 -33.69 -11.14 25.55
N GLY A 101 -34.62 -11.86 26.17
CA GLY A 101 -36.04 -11.75 25.87
C GLY A 101 -36.78 -10.87 26.88
N ASP A 102 -38.02 -10.52 26.56
CA ASP A 102 -38.86 -9.66 27.41
C ASP A 102 -39.15 -10.25 28.80
N VAL A 103 -39.11 -11.58 28.92
CA VAL A 103 -39.43 -12.32 30.17
C VAL A 103 -38.17 -12.88 30.84
N GLN A 104 -37.21 -13.37 30.06
CA GLN A 104 -36.03 -14.05 30.58
C GLN A 104 -34.86 -13.93 29.61
N SER A 105 -33.65 -13.88 30.16
CA SER A 105 -32.41 -13.94 29.39
C SER A 105 -31.79 -15.34 29.43
N TYR A 106 -31.29 -15.81 28.30
CA TYR A 106 -30.64 -17.12 28.16
C TYR A 106 -29.18 -16.97 27.76
N ARG A 107 -28.29 -17.69 28.44
CA ARG A 107 -26.86 -17.74 28.13
C ARG A 107 -26.58 -19.04 27.38
N VAL A 108 -26.47 -18.94 26.06
CA VAL A 108 -26.49 -20.10 25.17
C VAL A 108 -25.17 -20.21 24.43
N LEU A 109 -24.67 -21.43 24.30
CA LEU A 109 -23.53 -21.74 23.44
C LEU A 109 -24.02 -22.12 22.04
N SER A 110 -23.42 -21.55 21.00
CA SER A 110 -23.76 -21.84 19.60
C SER A 110 -23.44 -23.28 19.21
N ALA A 111 -23.95 -23.69 18.04
CA ALA A 111 -23.42 -24.85 17.33
C ALA A 111 -21.93 -24.67 17.01
N LYS A 112 -21.24 -25.78 16.73
CA LYS A 112 -19.83 -25.73 16.32
C LYS A 112 -19.75 -25.14 14.92
N ASN A 113 -19.04 -24.01 14.79
CA ASN A 113 -18.76 -23.38 13.52
C ASN A 113 -17.58 -24.08 12.85
N ILE A 114 -17.63 -24.26 11.53
CA ILE A 114 -16.49 -24.74 10.76
C ILE A 114 -15.45 -23.63 10.77
N ARG A 115 -14.28 -23.89 11.36
CA ARG A 115 -13.18 -22.93 11.35
C ARG A 115 -12.68 -22.79 9.92
N VAL A 116 -12.92 -21.63 9.36
CA VAL A 116 -12.27 -21.21 8.13
C VAL A 116 -10.85 -20.83 8.53
N ALA A 117 -9.87 -21.61 8.10
CA ALA A 117 -8.49 -21.18 8.18
C ALA A 117 -8.38 -19.89 7.36
N THR A 118 -8.38 -18.73 8.03
CA THR A 118 -7.97 -17.49 7.38
C THR A 118 -6.57 -17.73 6.86
N PRO A 119 -6.33 -17.63 5.53
CA PRO A 119 -5.00 -17.78 4.99
C PRO A 119 -4.08 -16.85 5.79
N THR A 120 -2.91 -17.35 6.22
CA THR A 120 -1.93 -16.50 6.88
C THR A 120 -1.60 -15.38 5.90
N PRO A 121 -1.98 -14.12 6.18
CA PRO A 121 -1.81 -13.04 5.22
C PRO A 121 -0.34 -12.97 4.87
N VAL A 122 -0.02 -12.95 3.57
CA VAL A 122 1.33 -12.58 3.16
C VAL A 122 1.56 -11.19 3.73
N PRO A 123 2.57 -10.97 4.59
CA PRO A 123 2.76 -9.67 5.20
C PRO A 123 2.90 -8.63 4.06
N PRO A 124 2.12 -7.54 4.08
CA PRO A 124 2.18 -6.52 3.04
C PRO A 124 3.62 -6.03 2.88
N THR A 125 3.98 -5.51 1.71
CA THR A 125 5.26 -4.83 1.51
C THR A 125 5.38 -3.67 2.52
N THR A 126 6.12 -3.93 3.60
CA THR A 126 6.18 -3.02 4.74
C THR A 126 7.04 -1.79 4.42
N LEU A 127 6.89 -0.73 5.22
CA LEU A 127 7.72 0.47 5.18
C LEU A 127 9.21 0.10 5.24
N GLY A 128 9.53 -0.98 5.97
CA GLY A 128 10.86 -1.57 6.02
C GLY A 128 11.43 -1.91 4.65
N TRP A 129 10.63 -2.41 3.71
CA TRP A 129 11.08 -2.75 2.35
C TRP A 129 11.48 -1.50 1.54
N TYR A 130 10.70 -0.42 1.66
CA TYR A 130 11.03 0.87 1.04
C TYR A 130 12.26 1.53 1.68
N LEU A 131 12.33 1.52 3.02
CA LEU A 131 13.49 2.03 3.76
C LEU A 131 14.77 1.25 3.43
N PHE A 132 14.65 -0.07 3.24
CA PHE A 132 15.76 -0.92 2.81
C PHE A 132 16.25 -0.49 1.42
N HIS A 133 15.38 -0.34 0.42
CA HIS A 133 15.80 0.08 -0.92
C HIS A 133 16.38 1.50 -0.96
N LEU A 134 15.77 2.45 -0.24
CA LEU A 134 16.31 3.82 -0.15
C LEU A 134 17.68 3.83 0.56
N SER A 135 17.87 3.00 1.58
CA SER A 135 19.17 2.79 2.21
C SER A 135 20.15 2.09 1.26
N ALA A 136 19.71 1.11 0.46
CA ALA A 136 20.55 0.42 -0.52
C ALA A 136 21.10 1.38 -1.59
N ILE A 137 20.32 2.36 -2.06
CA ILE A 137 20.78 3.40 -3.01
C ILE A 137 22.03 4.13 -2.48
N THR A 138 22.04 4.47 -1.19
CA THR A 138 23.21 5.13 -0.59
C THR A 138 24.42 4.22 -0.55
N SER A 139 24.25 2.92 -0.21
CA SER A 139 25.33 1.93 -0.27
C SER A 139 25.86 1.74 -1.69
N TYR A 140 24.97 1.61 -2.69
CA TYR A 140 25.36 1.47 -4.10
C TYR A 140 26.11 2.70 -4.61
N THR A 141 25.67 3.90 -4.24
CA THR A 141 26.34 5.15 -4.65
C THR A 141 27.75 5.23 -4.05
N LEU A 142 27.89 4.96 -2.74
CA LEU A 142 29.21 4.93 -2.09
C LEU A 142 30.11 3.84 -2.67
N GLY A 143 29.56 2.65 -2.95
CA GLY A 143 30.28 1.56 -3.62
C GLY A 143 30.75 1.94 -5.01
N LEU A 144 29.88 2.50 -5.86
CA LEU A 144 30.22 2.93 -7.22
C LEU A 144 31.31 4.02 -7.21
N VAL A 145 31.18 5.03 -6.35
CA VAL A 145 32.19 6.09 -6.23
C VAL A 145 33.50 5.53 -5.65
N GLY A 146 33.43 4.60 -4.70
CA GLY A 146 34.59 3.90 -4.14
C GLY A 146 35.34 3.10 -5.21
N CYS A 147 34.63 2.27 -5.98
CA CYS A 147 35.19 1.55 -7.12
C CYS A 147 35.82 2.50 -8.14
N LEU A 148 35.14 3.61 -8.48
CA LEU A 148 35.69 4.63 -9.37
C LEU A 148 36.98 5.25 -8.81
N CYS A 149 37.02 5.61 -7.53
CA CYS A 149 38.21 6.16 -6.88
C CYS A 149 39.36 5.15 -6.89
N CYS A 150 39.09 3.87 -6.61
CA CYS A 150 40.10 2.80 -6.68
C CYS A 150 40.63 2.60 -8.11
N MET A 151 39.75 2.59 -9.12
CA MET A 151 40.15 2.50 -10.52
C MET A 151 41.03 3.68 -10.93
N LEU A 152 40.67 4.90 -10.53
CA LEU A 152 41.46 6.10 -10.79
C LEU A 152 42.80 6.08 -10.06
N ALA A 153 42.84 5.56 -8.83
CA ALA A 153 44.05 5.44 -8.03
C ALA A 153 45.02 4.44 -8.67
N ALA A 154 44.51 3.30 -9.15
CA ALA A 154 45.28 2.31 -9.89
C ALA A 154 45.77 2.86 -11.23
N ALA A 155 44.90 3.51 -12.01
CA ALA A 155 45.22 4.06 -13.32
C ALA A 155 46.27 5.18 -13.26
N HIS A 156 46.21 6.04 -12.24
CA HIS A 156 47.11 7.20 -12.09
C HIS A 156 48.21 6.99 -11.03
N ARG A 157 48.37 5.76 -10.51
CA ARG A 157 49.34 5.39 -9.45
C ARG A 157 49.39 6.38 -8.29
N SER A 158 48.22 6.83 -7.84
CA SER A 158 48.09 7.86 -6.80
C SER A 158 48.19 7.22 -5.41
N LEU A 159 49.25 7.54 -4.66
CA LEU A 159 49.50 6.99 -3.31
C LEU A 159 48.94 7.88 -2.17
N GLU A 160 48.79 9.18 -2.38
CA GLU A 160 48.46 10.15 -1.32
C GLU A 160 47.01 10.67 -1.42
N SER A 161 46.01 9.84 -1.10
CA SER A 161 44.59 10.27 -1.04
C SER A 161 44.02 10.13 0.38
N PRO A 162 43.11 11.03 0.84
CA PRO A 162 42.56 11.02 2.19
C PRO A 162 41.42 10.00 2.35
N TRP A 163 41.74 8.70 2.19
CA TRP A 163 40.75 7.61 2.22
C TRP A 163 39.92 7.53 3.52
N PHE A 164 40.49 7.93 4.65
CA PHE A 164 39.81 7.92 5.95
C PHE A 164 38.62 8.89 6.04
N HIS A 165 38.57 9.89 5.17
CA HIS A 165 37.46 10.86 5.10
C HIS A 165 36.54 10.63 3.91
N PHE A 166 36.61 9.45 3.28
CA PHE A 166 35.79 9.11 2.12
C PHE A 166 34.30 9.33 2.39
N HIS A 167 33.77 8.85 3.52
CA HIS A 167 32.33 8.92 3.81
C HIS A 167 31.86 10.37 4.03
N GLU A 168 32.69 11.20 4.65
CA GLU A 168 32.42 12.62 4.91
C GLU A 168 32.43 13.43 3.61
N VAL A 169 33.48 13.28 2.79
CA VAL A 169 33.62 14.00 1.52
C VAL A 169 32.62 13.50 0.48
N VAL A 170 32.55 12.20 0.23
CA VAL A 170 31.64 11.62 -0.77
C VAL A 170 30.19 11.77 -0.34
N GLY A 171 29.88 11.59 0.95
CA GLY A 171 28.52 11.80 1.47
C GLY A 171 28.04 13.25 1.40
N ALA A 172 28.93 14.24 1.41
CA ALA A 172 28.57 15.64 1.21
C ALA A 172 28.34 16.00 -0.28
N VAL A 173 28.93 15.24 -1.21
CA VAL A 173 28.95 15.57 -2.65
C VAL A 173 28.01 14.72 -3.48
N TRP A 174 27.96 13.41 -3.20
CA TRP A 174 27.27 12.42 -4.01
C TRP A 174 25.93 11.98 -3.40
N LEU A 175 25.70 12.26 -2.13
CA LEU A 175 24.45 11.94 -1.43
C LEU A 175 23.72 13.23 -1.03
N THR A 176 22.40 13.24 -1.22
CA THR A 176 21.56 14.32 -0.68
C THR A 176 21.42 14.16 0.84
N ARG A 177 21.30 15.27 1.57
CA ARG A 177 21.09 15.25 3.03
C ARG A 177 19.85 14.44 3.44
N ASN A 178 18.82 14.45 2.59
CA ASN A 178 17.59 13.67 2.80
C ASN A 178 17.87 12.16 2.84
N LEU A 179 18.70 11.64 1.94
CA LEU A 179 19.08 10.22 1.95
C LEU A 179 19.96 9.86 3.15
N LYS A 180 20.87 10.76 3.56
CA LYS A 180 21.68 10.58 4.77
C LYS A 180 20.81 10.51 6.03
N LEU A 181 19.85 11.42 6.16
CA LEU A 181 18.89 11.45 7.27
C LEU A 181 18.05 10.18 7.31
N LEU A 182 17.49 9.77 6.16
CA LEU A 182 16.65 8.58 6.07
C LEU A 182 17.40 7.30 6.46
N ARG A 183 18.65 7.14 5.97
CA ARG A 183 19.51 6.02 6.33
C ARG A 183 19.80 5.99 7.84
N ALA A 184 20.11 7.15 8.43
CA ALA A 184 20.35 7.26 9.86
C ALA A 184 19.10 6.90 10.68
N LEU A 185 17.93 7.44 10.32
CA LEU A 185 16.67 7.15 11.01
C LEU A 185 16.26 5.68 10.88
N THR A 186 16.53 5.06 9.73
CA THR A 186 16.31 3.62 9.53
C THR A 186 17.19 2.80 10.48
N ALA A 187 18.46 3.17 10.63
CA ALA A 187 19.36 2.50 11.57
C ALA A 187 18.94 2.71 13.05
N VAL A 188 18.47 3.91 13.41
CA VAL A 188 17.91 4.19 14.75
C VAL A 188 16.67 3.32 15.00
N ALA A 189 15.75 3.23 14.04
CA ALA A 189 14.57 2.38 14.14
C ALA A 189 14.94 0.89 14.28
N CYS A 190 15.95 0.43 13.54
CA CYS A 190 16.51 -0.91 13.69
C CYS A 190 17.05 -1.14 15.11
N LEU A 191 17.91 -0.27 15.65
CA LEU A 191 18.45 -0.39 17.01
C LEU A 191 17.39 -0.23 18.12
N ALA A 192 16.27 0.41 17.81
CA ALA A 192 15.13 0.55 18.71
C ALA A 192 14.12 -0.62 18.60
N SER A 193 14.38 -1.61 17.74
CA SER A 193 13.50 -2.76 17.51
C SER A 193 14.18 -4.08 17.89
N ALA A 194 13.43 -4.96 18.55
CA ALA A 194 13.89 -6.31 18.86
C ALA A 194 14.05 -7.16 17.58
N SER A 195 15.09 -7.99 17.53
CA SER A 195 15.26 -8.99 16.46
C SER A 195 14.55 -10.28 16.88
N MET A 196 13.62 -10.76 16.06
CA MET A 196 12.87 -12.00 16.30
C MET A 196 13.18 -13.00 15.19
N GLY A 197 13.46 -14.24 15.57
CA GLY A 197 13.69 -15.35 14.63
C GLY A 197 12.85 -16.57 15.01
N PRO A 198 12.47 -17.42 14.03
CA PRO A 198 11.84 -18.69 14.33
C PRO A 198 12.87 -19.68 14.90
N LEU A 199 12.60 -20.18 16.10
CA LEU A 199 13.28 -21.34 16.69
C LEU A 199 12.38 -22.57 16.47
N GLN A 200 12.86 -23.51 15.66
CA GLN A 200 12.14 -24.75 15.40
C GLN A 200 12.46 -25.78 16.49
N LEU A 201 11.47 -26.09 17.33
CA LEU A 201 11.61 -27.04 18.44
C LEU A 201 11.36 -28.49 17.98
N SER A 202 10.54 -28.67 16.95
CA SER A 202 10.27 -29.97 16.30
C SER A 202 9.80 -29.77 14.85
N ALA A 203 9.53 -30.87 14.13
CA ALA A 203 8.97 -30.81 12.78
C ALA A 203 7.64 -30.03 12.68
N SER A 204 6.88 -29.95 13.79
CA SER A 204 5.55 -29.32 13.83
C SER A 204 5.43 -28.14 14.79
N ILE A 205 6.47 -27.81 15.57
CA ILE A 205 6.43 -26.73 16.57
C ILE A 205 7.57 -25.74 16.33
N ALA A 206 7.19 -24.50 16.04
CA ALA A 206 8.11 -23.36 15.99
C ALA A 206 7.70 -22.32 17.05
N ARG A 207 8.69 -21.65 17.63
CA ARG A 207 8.50 -20.55 18.59
C ARG A 207 9.28 -19.34 18.11
N LEU A 208 8.73 -18.15 18.29
CA LEU A 208 9.51 -16.92 18.13
C LEU A 208 10.48 -16.77 19.30
N GLU A 209 11.77 -16.78 19.00
CA GLU A 209 12.82 -16.49 19.96
C GLU A 209 13.35 -15.07 19.74
N ILE A 210 13.50 -14.34 20.84
CA ILE A 210 14.15 -13.03 20.84
C ILE A 210 15.65 -13.30 20.86
N ALA A 211 16.29 -13.24 19.69
CA ALA A 211 17.73 -13.42 19.57
C ALA A 211 18.42 -12.04 19.70
N PRO A 212 19.38 -11.87 20.64
CA PRO A 212 20.18 -10.66 20.67
C PRO A 212 20.96 -10.51 19.36
N ARG A 213 21.08 -9.26 18.87
CA ARG A 213 21.81 -8.97 17.64
C ARG A 213 23.29 -9.35 17.82
N ALA A 214 23.90 -9.91 16.77
CA ALA A 214 25.34 -10.14 16.77
C ALA A 214 26.08 -8.80 16.91
N LEU A 215 27.20 -8.80 17.65
CA LEU A 215 28.01 -7.59 17.88
C LEU A 215 28.35 -6.85 16.58
N PHE A 216 28.68 -7.60 15.52
CA PHE A 216 28.97 -7.02 14.21
C PHE A 216 27.79 -6.23 13.63
N THR A 217 26.56 -6.76 13.73
CA THR A 217 25.35 -6.09 13.25
C THR A 217 25.07 -4.82 14.06
N SER A 218 25.26 -4.87 15.38
CA SER A 218 25.13 -3.69 16.25
C SER A 218 26.17 -2.63 15.94
N CYS A 219 27.42 -3.03 15.65
CA CYS A 219 28.48 -2.13 15.20
C CYS A 219 28.12 -1.45 13.87
N VAL A 220 27.67 -2.22 12.87
CA VAL A 220 27.25 -1.66 11.58
C VAL A 220 26.12 -0.65 11.77
N LEU A 221 25.04 -1.04 12.43
CA LEU A 221 23.89 -0.15 12.67
C LEU A 221 24.25 1.07 13.50
N GLY A 222 25.07 0.91 14.53
CA GLY A 222 25.60 2.02 15.32
C GLY A 222 26.37 3.01 14.44
N GLY A 223 27.20 2.52 13.53
CA GLY A 223 27.91 3.34 12.54
C GLY A 223 26.95 4.07 11.61
N GLU A 224 25.88 3.40 11.17
CA GLU A 224 24.86 4.02 10.32
C GLU A 224 24.08 5.15 11.01
N THR A 225 23.95 5.13 12.35
CA THR A 225 23.34 6.26 13.07
C THR A 225 24.17 7.55 12.98
N LEU A 226 25.50 7.45 12.78
CA LEU A 226 26.40 8.61 12.70
C LEU A 226 26.14 9.48 11.46
N TRP A 227 25.45 8.98 10.44
CA TRP A 227 25.01 9.82 9.31
C TRP A 227 24.17 11.00 9.77
N LEU A 228 23.40 10.87 10.86
CA LEU A 228 22.67 11.98 11.46
C LEU A 228 23.64 13.04 11.99
N VAL A 229 24.72 12.63 12.64
CA VAL A 229 25.75 13.54 13.17
C VAL A 229 26.51 14.21 12.03
N TYR A 230 26.83 13.51 10.95
CA TYR A 230 27.43 14.15 9.76
C TYR A 230 26.51 15.21 9.16
N VAL A 231 25.20 14.97 9.09
CA VAL A 231 24.23 15.98 8.64
C VAL A 231 24.21 17.19 9.58
N LEU A 232 24.24 16.97 10.90
CA LEU A 232 24.25 18.05 11.89
C LEU A 232 25.57 18.83 11.89
N HIS A 233 26.72 18.16 11.77
CA HIS A 233 28.03 18.79 11.62
C HIS A 233 28.12 19.57 10.32
N ASP A 234 27.61 19.05 9.20
CA ASP A 234 27.50 19.79 7.94
C ASP A 234 26.79 21.12 8.19
N VAL A 235 25.65 21.13 8.90
CA VAL A 235 24.86 22.35 9.18
C VAL A 235 25.68 23.44 9.86
N VAL A 236 26.55 23.09 10.80
CA VAL A 236 27.30 24.07 11.61
C VAL A 236 28.70 24.36 11.06
N LEU A 237 29.20 23.52 10.14
CA LEU A 237 30.51 23.63 9.50
C LEU A 237 30.88 25.03 8.95
N PRO A 238 29.95 25.83 8.37
CA PRO A 238 30.26 27.18 7.87
C PRO A 238 30.81 28.13 8.94
N TYR A 239 30.42 27.92 10.20
CA TYR A 239 30.75 28.80 11.32
C TYR A 239 31.98 28.34 12.11
N THR A 240 32.23 27.04 12.15
CA THR A 240 33.21 26.43 13.06
C THR A 240 34.45 25.84 12.36
N GLN A 241 34.43 25.76 11.02
CA GLN A 241 35.54 25.40 10.12
C GLN A 241 36.46 24.29 10.66
N THR A 242 37.79 24.50 10.67
CA THR A 242 38.84 23.49 10.91
C THR A 242 38.90 22.97 12.35
N VAL A 243 38.18 23.59 13.28
CA VAL A 243 38.19 23.18 14.70
C VAL A 243 37.28 21.98 14.92
N VAL A 244 36.14 21.92 14.22
CA VAL A 244 35.19 20.80 14.33
C VAL A 244 35.79 19.51 13.76
N SER A 245 36.52 19.56 12.64
CA SER A 245 37.12 18.36 12.03
C SER A 245 38.15 17.66 12.91
N ARG A 246 38.80 18.38 13.84
CA ARG A 246 39.76 17.79 14.81
C ARG A 246 39.08 17.13 16.00
N VAL A 247 37.97 17.69 16.46
CA VAL A 247 37.28 17.25 17.69
C VAL A 247 36.18 16.22 17.39
N ALA A 248 35.48 16.37 16.26
CA ALA A 248 34.36 15.53 15.85
C ALA A 248 34.66 14.01 15.83
N PRO A 249 35.85 13.54 15.38
CA PRO A 249 36.13 12.09 15.38
C PRO A 249 36.04 11.46 16.78
N TRP A 250 36.48 12.18 17.81
CA TRP A 250 36.50 11.68 19.19
C TRP A 250 35.11 11.68 19.82
N THR A 251 34.35 12.75 19.65
CA THR A 251 32.96 12.84 20.15
C THR A 251 32.06 11.84 19.42
N ASN A 252 32.23 11.67 18.10
CA ASN A 252 31.52 10.67 17.32
C ASN A 252 31.88 9.24 17.70
N MET A 253 33.17 8.96 17.96
CA MET A 253 33.60 7.64 18.44
C MET A 253 32.98 7.33 19.80
N ALA A 254 32.95 8.30 20.72
CA ALA A 254 32.30 8.15 22.02
C ALA A 254 30.79 7.87 21.88
N ALA A 255 30.09 8.63 21.04
CA ALA A 255 28.66 8.43 20.77
C ALA A 255 28.38 7.04 20.16
N TYR A 256 29.19 6.64 19.18
CA TYR A 256 29.15 5.31 18.57
C TYR A 256 29.34 4.20 19.62
N SER A 257 30.36 4.30 20.46
CA SER A 257 30.64 3.32 21.51
C SER A 257 29.49 3.25 22.53
N ILE A 258 28.90 4.38 22.91
CA ILE A 258 27.73 4.42 23.81
C ILE A 258 26.54 3.71 23.17
N ILE A 259 26.24 4.00 21.90
CA ILE A 259 25.10 3.39 21.20
C ILE A 259 25.28 1.88 21.06
N VAL A 260 26.47 1.42 20.64
CA VAL A 260 26.78 0.00 20.49
C VAL A 260 26.75 -0.71 21.85
N ALA A 261 27.38 -0.14 22.88
CA ALA A 261 27.35 -0.71 24.23
C ALA A 261 25.93 -0.80 24.77
N ARG A 262 25.12 0.24 24.54
CA ARG A 262 23.72 0.29 24.96
C ARG A 262 22.89 -0.77 24.23
N ASP A 263 23.15 -1.06 22.96
CA ASP A 263 22.48 -2.14 22.20
C ASP A 263 22.85 -3.54 22.71
N VAL A 264 24.13 -3.78 22.98
CA VAL A 264 24.64 -5.08 23.42
C VAL A 264 24.29 -5.37 24.89
N LEU A 265 24.45 -4.39 25.78
CA LEU A 265 24.25 -4.56 27.22
C LEU A 265 22.78 -4.51 27.63
N ALA A 266 21.94 -3.80 26.87
CA ALA A 266 20.53 -3.62 27.17
C ALA A 266 19.69 -3.68 25.88
N PRO A 267 19.52 -4.88 25.29
CA PRO A 267 18.72 -5.08 24.09
C PRO A 267 17.24 -4.80 24.35
N VAL A 268 16.53 -4.38 23.30
CA VAL A 268 15.09 -4.10 23.37
C VAL A 268 14.32 -5.39 23.61
N ARG A 269 13.40 -5.37 24.58
CA ARG A 269 12.53 -6.51 24.92
C ARG A 269 11.18 -6.37 24.24
N VAL A 270 10.63 -7.48 23.78
CA VAL A 270 9.25 -7.55 23.28
C VAL A 270 8.31 -7.62 24.47
N SER A 271 7.25 -6.82 24.46
CA SER A 271 6.14 -6.96 25.42
C SER A 271 4.87 -7.29 24.65
N SER A 272 4.07 -8.20 25.20
CA SER A 272 2.80 -8.62 24.62
C SER A 272 1.72 -8.48 25.67
N GLU A 273 0.63 -7.78 25.33
CA GLU A 273 -0.58 -7.72 26.13
C GLU A 273 -1.65 -8.53 25.42
N ILE A 274 -2.29 -9.48 26.13
CA ILE A 274 -3.44 -10.21 25.62
C ILE A 274 -4.68 -9.50 26.16
N ALA A 275 -5.37 -8.78 25.30
CA ALA A 275 -6.62 -8.10 25.61
C ALA A 275 -7.62 -8.50 24.54
N ARG A 276 -8.53 -9.42 24.87
CA ARG A 276 -9.60 -9.87 23.97
C ARG A 276 -10.77 -8.90 24.07
N GLN A 277 -10.82 -7.95 23.16
CA GLN A 277 -11.93 -7.01 23.02
C GLN A 277 -12.48 -7.14 21.61
N CYS A 278 -13.72 -7.62 21.52
CA CYS A 278 -14.45 -7.68 20.27
C CYS A 278 -15.47 -6.55 20.22
N SER A 279 -15.54 -5.87 19.10
CA SER A 279 -16.54 -4.85 18.82
C SER A 279 -17.28 -5.23 17.53
N VAL A 280 -18.59 -5.06 17.56
CA VAL A 280 -19.47 -5.30 16.41
C VAL A 280 -19.91 -3.92 15.94
N ILE A 281 -19.53 -3.55 14.72
CA ILE A 281 -19.94 -2.27 14.11
C ILE A 281 -21.27 -2.45 13.36
N ASP A 282 -21.43 -3.59 12.67
CA ASP A 282 -22.68 -4.08 12.10
C ASP A 282 -22.83 -5.56 12.46
N LEU A 283 -23.98 -5.93 13.05
CA LEU A 283 -24.29 -7.32 13.46
C LEU A 283 -24.23 -8.31 12.29
N ASP A 284 -24.43 -7.81 11.06
CA ASP A 284 -24.63 -8.62 9.87
C ASP A 284 -23.35 -8.77 9.03
N GLY A 285 -22.28 -8.02 9.37
CA GLY A 285 -21.12 -7.82 8.50
C GLY A 285 -19.81 -8.39 9.02
N MET A 286 -19.39 -8.05 10.25
CA MET A 286 -18.09 -8.46 10.79
C MET A 286 -17.92 -8.14 12.28
N VAL A 287 -17.27 -9.05 13.01
CA VAL A 287 -16.80 -8.81 14.39
C VAL A 287 -15.31 -8.43 14.37
N TYR A 288 -14.97 -7.25 14.88
CA TYR A 288 -13.57 -6.82 15.03
C TYR A 288 -13.06 -7.21 16.41
N CYS A 289 -12.22 -8.24 16.47
CA CYS A 289 -11.58 -8.67 17.70
C CYS A 289 -10.11 -8.23 17.74
N ASN A 290 -9.77 -7.35 18.68
CA ASN A 290 -8.39 -7.27 19.14
C ASN A 290 -8.18 -8.40 20.15
N SER A 291 -7.25 -9.32 19.89
CA SER A 291 -6.92 -10.43 20.81
C SER A 291 -5.71 -10.09 21.70
N GLY A 292 -4.86 -9.18 21.22
CA GLY A 292 -3.67 -8.75 21.93
C GLY A 292 -2.73 -7.91 21.06
N THR A 293 -1.90 -7.11 21.70
CA THR A 293 -0.92 -6.22 21.07
C THR A 293 0.49 -6.68 21.39
N VAL A 294 1.33 -6.79 20.38
CA VAL A 294 2.76 -7.12 20.53
C VAL A 294 3.60 -5.87 20.21
N HIS A 295 4.26 -5.32 21.22
CA HIS A 295 5.21 -4.23 21.06
C HIS A 295 6.61 -4.79 20.82
N VAL A 296 7.09 -4.63 19.58
CA VAL A 296 8.40 -5.13 19.13
C VAL A 296 9.50 -4.05 19.26
N GLY A 297 9.13 -2.77 19.32
CA GLY A 297 10.05 -1.65 19.36
C GLY A 297 9.80 -0.70 20.53
N SER A 298 10.81 0.11 20.86
CA SER A 298 10.78 1.10 21.95
C SER A 298 10.97 2.53 21.43
N THR A 299 9.94 3.36 21.56
CA THR A 299 10.03 4.79 21.22
C THR A 299 11.01 5.53 22.11
N ALA A 300 11.09 5.16 23.39
CA ALA A 300 12.08 5.70 24.33
C ALA A 300 13.50 5.45 23.83
N ARG A 301 13.78 4.28 23.25
CA ARG A 301 15.10 3.95 22.69
C ARG A 301 15.46 4.82 21.49
N CYS A 302 14.51 5.13 20.61
CA CYS A 302 14.73 6.09 19.52
C CYS A 302 15.14 7.46 20.05
N VAL A 303 14.45 7.94 21.10
CA VAL A 303 14.74 9.23 21.73
C VAL A 303 16.10 9.22 22.43
N GLU A 304 16.44 8.17 23.18
CA GLU A 304 17.76 7.99 23.80
C GLU A 304 18.89 8.09 22.77
N ILE A 305 18.81 7.34 21.66
CA ILE A 305 19.83 7.36 20.61
C ILE A 305 19.93 8.76 19.99
N GLY A 306 18.78 9.39 19.69
CA GLY A 306 18.72 10.76 19.19
C GLY A 306 19.40 11.77 20.13
N LEU A 307 19.18 11.65 21.44
CA LEU A 307 19.80 12.50 22.46
C LEU A 307 21.32 12.28 22.53
N VAL A 308 21.81 11.04 22.50
CA VAL A 308 23.26 10.75 22.48
C VAL A 308 23.94 11.41 21.29
N LEU A 309 23.33 11.31 20.10
CA LEU A 309 23.85 11.94 18.88
C LEU A 309 23.81 13.48 18.97
N ALA A 310 22.73 14.06 19.51
CA ALA A 310 22.61 15.51 19.72
C ALA A 310 23.63 16.05 20.73
N VAL A 311 23.86 15.34 21.84
CA VAL A 311 24.87 15.69 22.85
C VAL A 311 26.28 15.61 22.27
N SER A 312 26.57 14.63 21.42
CA SER A 312 27.86 14.54 20.70
C SER A 312 28.13 15.79 19.87
N VAL A 313 27.14 16.24 19.10
CA VAL A 313 27.23 17.48 18.30
C VAL A 313 27.43 18.69 19.21
N LEU A 314 26.64 18.83 20.28
CA LEU A 314 26.76 19.94 21.23
C LEU A 314 28.14 20.00 21.89
N LEU A 315 28.67 18.86 22.35
CA LEU A 315 30.02 18.77 22.92
C LEU A 315 31.09 19.19 21.91
N THR A 316 30.96 18.76 20.66
CA THR A 316 31.86 19.15 19.57
C THR A 316 31.86 20.67 19.39
N LEU A 317 30.68 21.31 19.41
CA LEU A 317 30.54 22.76 19.28
C LEU A 317 31.09 23.53 20.50
N LEU A 318 30.84 23.06 21.72
CA LEU A 318 31.35 23.67 22.95
C LEU A 318 32.88 23.60 23.03
N LEU A 319 33.47 22.45 22.69
CA LEU A 319 34.92 22.26 22.65
C LEU A 319 35.55 23.09 21.52
N ALA A 320 34.86 23.23 20.38
CA ALA A 320 35.31 24.10 19.31
C ALA A 320 35.30 25.58 19.74
N ALA A 321 34.24 26.04 20.40
CA ALA A 321 34.14 27.42 20.90
C ALA A 321 35.20 27.77 21.96
N ARG A 322 35.60 26.80 22.79
CA ARG A 322 36.69 26.98 23.77
C ARG A 322 38.07 27.06 23.09
N SER A 323 38.28 26.29 22.03
CA SER A 323 39.53 26.28 21.27
C SER A 323 39.74 27.56 20.45
N THR A 324 38.67 28.15 19.91
CA THR A 324 38.72 29.41 19.15
C THR A 324 39.08 30.65 19.99
N HIS A 325 38.95 30.59 21.32
CA HIS A 325 39.38 31.68 22.21
C HIS A 325 40.91 31.81 22.33
N SER A 326 41.68 30.79 21.91
CA SER A 326 43.14 30.74 22.11
C SER A 326 43.96 30.99 20.84
N ALA A 327 43.34 31.14 19.67
CA ALA A 327 44.02 31.45 18.41
C ALA A 327 43.23 32.49 17.61
N PRO A 328 43.81 33.64 17.23
CA PRO A 328 43.11 34.57 16.36
C PRO A 328 42.82 33.87 15.03
N LEU A 329 41.55 33.86 14.63
CA LEU A 329 41.11 33.47 13.29
C LEU A 329 41.81 34.38 12.28
N ALA A 330 43.01 33.99 11.84
CA ALA A 330 43.54 34.49 10.59
C ALA A 330 42.49 34.11 9.54
N ALA A 331 41.90 35.11 8.90
CA ALA A 331 41.07 34.95 7.72
C ALA A 331 41.90 34.25 6.64
N ALA A 332 42.00 32.93 6.73
CA ALA A 332 42.59 32.10 5.72
C ALA A 332 41.65 32.21 4.52
N THR A 333 42.02 33.09 3.60
CA THR A 333 41.43 33.19 2.27
C THR A 333 41.43 31.79 1.67
N LEU A 334 40.29 31.12 1.73
CA LEU A 334 40.09 29.79 1.13
C LEU A 334 40.29 29.96 -0.39
N PRO A 335 41.33 29.37 -1.00
CA PRO A 335 41.73 29.78 -2.36
C PRO A 335 40.76 29.35 -3.46
N ASN A 336 39.97 28.27 -3.26
CA ASN A 336 39.18 27.65 -4.33
C ASN A 336 37.71 27.41 -3.93
N ALA A 337 36.80 28.15 -4.56
CA ALA A 337 35.35 27.99 -4.40
C ALA A 337 34.81 26.66 -4.97
N LEU A 338 35.57 25.98 -5.83
CA LEU A 338 35.21 24.70 -6.48
C LEU A 338 35.24 23.49 -5.53
N LEU A 339 36.08 23.51 -4.50
CA LEU A 339 36.19 22.39 -3.56
C LEU A 339 34.99 22.33 -2.61
N PRO A 340 34.49 21.16 -2.20
CA PRO A 340 33.45 21.07 -1.17
C PRO A 340 33.99 21.51 0.20
N LEU A 341 33.13 22.10 1.04
CA LEU A 341 33.53 22.53 2.40
C LEU A 341 34.01 21.35 3.27
N ALA A 342 33.37 20.18 3.15
CA ALA A 342 33.76 18.96 3.85
C ALA A 342 35.22 18.55 3.60
N TYR A 343 35.70 18.67 2.35
CA TYR A 343 37.11 18.39 2.04
C TYR A 343 38.05 19.44 2.64
N VAL A 344 37.70 20.72 2.53
CA VAL A 344 38.57 21.80 3.04
C VAL A 344 38.67 21.79 4.57
N ALA A 345 37.62 21.36 5.27
CA ALA A 345 37.66 21.22 6.72
C ALA A 345 38.68 20.16 7.19
N VAL A 346 38.94 19.16 6.37
CA VAL A 346 39.77 17.99 6.68
C VAL A 346 41.18 18.10 6.08
N ALA A 347 41.32 18.73 4.92
CA ALA A 347 42.59 18.84 4.21
C ALA A 347 43.63 19.61 5.02
N SER A 348 44.91 19.22 4.90
CA SER A 348 46.01 19.95 5.53
C SER A 348 46.13 21.36 4.94
N PRO A 349 46.60 22.36 5.72
CA PRO A 349 46.80 23.72 5.22
C PRO A 349 47.65 23.78 3.94
N ASP A 350 48.66 22.92 3.83
CA ASP A 350 49.54 22.81 2.66
C ASP A 350 48.82 22.22 1.44
N ALA A 351 47.93 21.23 1.63
CA ALA A 351 47.11 20.66 0.56
C ALA A 351 46.05 21.65 0.04
N VAL A 352 45.51 22.51 0.92
CA VAL A 352 44.58 23.59 0.55
C VAL A 352 45.32 24.72 -0.19
N ALA A 353 46.57 25.01 0.18
CA ALA A 353 47.42 25.96 -0.54
C ALA A 353 47.84 25.44 -1.93
N ALA A 354 48.10 24.13 -2.06
CA ALA A 354 48.42 23.46 -3.33
C ALA A 354 47.20 23.09 -4.19
N SER A 355 46.01 23.62 -3.86
CA SER A 355 44.67 23.29 -4.38
C SER A 355 44.46 23.33 -5.90
N ILE A 356 45.50 23.61 -6.67
CA ILE A 356 45.55 23.57 -8.13
C ILE A 356 45.83 22.14 -8.65
N ASN A 357 46.44 21.25 -7.85
CA ASN A 357 46.84 19.89 -8.27
C ASN A 357 46.26 18.79 -7.36
N LEU A 358 44.95 18.54 -7.45
CA LEU A 358 44.34 17.36 -6.80
C LEU A 358 44.66 16.10 -7.61
N ASN A 359 45.00 15.01 -6.92
CA ASN A 359 45.09 13.70 -7.58
C ASN A 359 43.70 13.24 -8.06
N ALA A 360 43.67 12.37 -9.07
CA ALA A 360 42.42 11.95 -9.71
C ALA A 360 41.38 11.32 -8.74
N PRO A 361 41.78 10.47 -7.76
CA PRO A 361 40.84 9.93 -6.78
C PRO A 361 40.25 11.01 -5.87
N THR A 362 41.05 11.95 -5.36
CA THR A 362 40.56 13.04 -4.48
C THR A 362 39.68 14.00 -5.26
N ALA A 363 40.01 14.28 -6.53
CA ALA A 363 39.16 15.06 -7.42
C ALA A 363 37.80 14.37 -7.63
N ALA A 364 37.77 13.05 -7.87
CA ALA A 364 36.54 12.26 -7.99
C ALA A 364 35.72 12.22 -6.69
N MET A 365 36.36 12.08 -5.52
CA MET A 365 35.69 12.22 -4.22
C MET A 365 35.04 13.60 -4.09
N CYS A 366 35.75 14.65 -4.51
CA CYS A 366 35.25 16.01 -4.60
C CYS A 366 34.29 16.23 -5.77
N GLY A 367 33.95 15.23 -6.58
CA GLY A 367 33.00 15.35 -7.69
C GLY A 367 33.51 16.17 -8.89
N ILE A 368 34.82 16.30 -9.03
CA ILE A 368 35.51 17.07 -10.06
C ILE A 368 36.16 16.09 -11.05
N PHE A 369 35.85 16.23 -12.34
CA PHE A 369 36.37 15.38 -13.40
C PHE A 369 37.00 16.21 -14.52
N SER A 370 38.29 16.02 -14.78
CA SER A 370 39.02 16.72 -15.84
C SER A 370 39.00 15.92 -17.15
N PHE A 371 38.57 16.54 -18.26
CA PHE A 371 38.53 15.94 -19.58
C PHE A 371 38.94 16.94 -20.67
N ARG A 372 40.06 16.69 -21.36
CA ARG A 372 40.54 17.44 -22.55
C ARG A 372 40.43 18.98 -22.43
N GLY A 373 41.06 19.58 -21.41
CA GLY A 373 41.05 21.04 -21.19
C GLY A 373 39.73 21.61 -20.65
N ALA A 374 38.84 20.77 -20.13
CA ALA A 374 37.63 21.19 -19.41
C ALA A 374 37.47 20.40 -18.11
N VAL A 375 36.88 21.04 -17.11
CA VAL A 375 36.58 20.45 -15.80
C VAL A 375 35.07 20.33 -15.65
N PHE A 376 34.57 19.14 -15.34
CA PHE A 376 33.18 18.90 -15.01
C PHE A 376 33.02 18.81 -13.49
N ASP A 377 32.16 19.64 -12.92
CA ASP A 377 31.81 19.57 -11.50
C ASP A 377 30.39 19.03 -11.33
N ILE A 378 30.27 17.96 -10.55
CA ILE A 378 28.99 17.28 -10.30
C ILE A 378 28.03 18.10 -9.45
N LYS A 379 28.54 18.95 -8.52
CA LYS A 379 27.69 19.73 -7.60
C LYS A 379 26.93 20.80 -8.35
N LEU A 380 27.65 21.53 -9.20
CA LEU A 380 27.08 22.55 -10.07
C LEU A 380 26.46 21.93 -11.33
N TRP A 381 26.77 20.67 -11.65
CA TRP A 381 26.42 20.00 -12.91
C TRP A 381 26.85 20.80 -14.14
N ARG A 382 28.03 21.41 -14.09
CA ARG A 382 28.55 22.36 -15.10
C ARG A 382 29.88 21.90 -15.67
N ARG A 383 30.08 22.18 -16.96
CA ARG A 383 31.38 22.10 -17.63
C ARG A 383 32.06 23.47 -17.58
N LEU A 384 33.18 23.54 -16.88
CA LEU A 384 34.07 24.69 -16.73
C LEU A 384 35.22 24.56 -17.75
N HIS A 385 35.61 25.67 -18.38
CA HIS A 385 36.81 25.71 -19.23
C HIS A 385 38.06 25.96 -18.36
N GLU A 386 39.18 25.36 -18.75
CA GLU A 386 40.46 25.41 -18.02
C GLU A 386 40.79 26.84 -17.55
N PRO A 387 40.98 27.07 -16.24
CA PRO A 387 41.40 28.37 -15.76
C PRO A 387 42.89 28.53 -16.11
N THR A 388 43.17 29.15 -17.26
CA THR A 388 44.46 29.81 -17.47
C THR A 388 44.53 30.94 -16.44
N THR A 389 45.16 30.65 -15.30
CA THR A 389 45.58 31.62 -14.28
C THR A 389 44.47 32.49 -13.69
N LEU A 390 43.88 32.06 -12.57
CA LEU A 390 43.33 33.00 -11.58
C LEU A 390 44.52 33.74 -10.91
N ARG A 391 45.21 34.61 -11.66
CA ARG A 391 45.99 35.69 -11.05
C ARG A 391 44.96 36.58 -10.37
N ALA A 392 44.91 36.54 -9.04
CA ALA A 392 44.18 37.51 -8.23
C ALA A 392 44.57 38.91 -8.70
N HIS A 393 43.74 39.53 -9.54
CA HIS A 393 43.88 40.92 -9.92
C HIS A 393 43.44 41.75 -8.72
N ARG A 394 44.38 41.92 -7.79
CA ARG A 394 44.29 42.89 -6.69
C ARG A 394 44.41 44.30 -7.27
N ARG A 395 43.50 44.70 -8.16
CA ARG A 395 43.34 46.09 -8.56
C ARG A 395 42.44 46.75 -7.51
N ARG A 396 43.05 47.56 -6.63
CA ARG A 396 42.36 48.66 -5.94
C ARG A 396 41.78 49.56 -7.04
N THR A 397 40.51 49.35 -7.38
CA THR A 397 39.79 50.32 -8.21
C THR A 397 39.44 51.50 -7.32
N SER A 398 40.11 52.62 -7.57
CA SER A 398 39.70 53.93 -7.09
C SER A 398 38.24 54.16 -7.46
N PHE A 399 37.37 54.26 -6.45
CA PHE A 399 35.92 54.36 -6.57
C PHE A 399 35.49 55.84 -6.73
N ALA A 400 36.12 56.58 -7.64
CA ALA A 400 35.95 58.03 -7.71
C ALA A 400 35.42 58.58 -9.05
N SER A 401 35.15 57.77 -10.08
CA SER A 401 34.86 58.31 -11.43
C SER A 401 33.60 57.81 -12.14
N CYS A 402 32.63 57.18 -11.46
CA CYS A 402 31.38 56.75 -12.11
C CYS A 402 30.09 57.20 -11.38
N LEU A 403 30.11 58.41 -10.79
CA LEU A 403 28.90 59.12 -10.35
C LEU A 403 28.65 60.28 -11.32
N ARG A 404 28.03 59.96 -12.45
CA ARG A 404 27.28 60.88 -13.30
C ARG A 404 26.81 60.09 -14.51
N HIS A 405 25.67 59.43 -14.38
CA HIS A 405 24.69 59.13 -15.43
C HIS A 405 23.46 58.60 -14.69
N ALA A 406 22.71 59.52 -14.07
CA ALA A 406 21.33 59.24 -13.72
C ALA A 406 20.57 59.24 -15.05
N GLU A 407 20.44 58.06 -15.66
CA GLU A 407 19.53 57.91 -16.80
C GLU A 407 18.14 58.34 -16.34
N SER A 408 17.56 59.30 -17.06
CA SER A 408 16.15 59.66 -16.92
C SER A 408 15.33 58.41 -17.25
N VAL A 409 14.82 57.72 -16.23
CA VAL A 409 13.99 56.54 -16.40
C VAL A 409 12.70 56.98 -17.09
N ASP A 410 12.54 56.59 -18.35
CA ASP A 410 11.33 56.84 -19.13
C ASP A 410 10.12 56.21 -18.41
N ARG A 411 9.06 56.99 -18.21
CA ARG A 411 7.82 56.57 -17.54
C ARG A 411 7.21 55.33 -18.21
N ARG A 412 7.40 55.16 -19.52
CA ARG A 412 7.01 53.94 -20.26
C ARG A 412 7.78 52.70 -19.82
N GLN A 413 9.08 52.80 -19.60
CA GLN A 413 9.91 51.67 -19.15
C GLN A 413 9.57 51.25 -17.72
N LEU A 414 9.22 52.21 -16.85
CA LEU A 414 8.76 51.92 -15.49
C LEU A 414 7.45 51.12 -15.48
N VAL A 415 6.48 51.49 -16.32
CA VAL A 415 5.21 50.76 -16.48
C VAL A 415 5.45 49.35 -17.00
N VAL A 416 6.31 49.18 -18.01
CA VAL A 416 6.66 47.84 -18.55
C VAL A 416 7.33 46.98 -17.47
N GLN A 417 8.24 47.53 -16.67
CA GLN A 417 8.87 46.80 -15.56
C GLN A 417 7.87 46.41 -14.47
N LEU A 418 6.92 47.30 -14.15
CA LEU A 418 5.84 47.01 -13.20
C LEU A 418 4.92 45.89 -13.70
N LEU A 419 4.51 45.92 -14.97
CA LEU A 419 3.68 44.88 -15.58
C LEU A 419 4.40 43.52 -15.58
N LYS A 420 5.70 43.50 -15.90
CA LYS A 420 6.53 42.29 -15.81
C LYS A 420 6.58 41.76 -14.37
N LEU A 421 6.81 42.63 -13.38
CA LEU A 421 6.82 42.24 -11.97
C LEU A 421 5.48 41.66 -11.50
N LEU A 422 4.36 42.33 -11.82
CA LEU A 422 3.03 41.84 -11.51
C LEU A 422 2.75 40.48 -12.16
N SER A 423 3.18 40.29 -13.41
CA SER A 423 3.04 39.00 -14.10
C SER A 423 3.86 37.88 -13.45
N GLY A 424 5.08 38.16 -13.01
CA GLY A 424 5.93 37.20 -12.31
C GLY A 424 5.37 36.85 -10.92
N LEU A 425 4.85 37.82 -10.18
CA LEU A 425 4.18 37.58 -8.90
C LEU A 425 2.88 36.78 -9.06
N ALA A 426 2.07 37.10 -10.08
CA ALA A 426 0.87 36.34 -10.39
C ALA A 426 1.20 34.89 -10.74
N TYR A 427 2.26 34.65 -11.53
CA TYR A 427 2.75 33.31 -11.83
C TYR A 427 3.16 32.54 -10.57
N VAL A 428 3.89 33.18 -9.64
CA VAL A 428 4.27 32.56 -8.36
C VAL A 428 3.03 32.13 -7.57
N VAL A 429 2.01 33.00 -7.46
CA VAL A 429 0.75 32.68 -6.75
C VAL A 429 0.00 31.52 -7.41
N ILE A 430 -0.18 31.58 -8.73
CA ILE A 430 -0.86 30.53 -9.51
C ILE A 430 -0.11 29.20 -9.39
N SER A 431 1.23 29.24 -9.46
CA SER A 431 2.07 28.05 -9.31
C SER A 431 1.87 27.38 -7.95
N ILE A 432 1.88 28.14 -6.85
CA ILE A 432 1.66 27.60 -5.50
C ILE A 432 0.24 27.02 -5.38
N ALA A 433 -0.76 27.75 -5.86
CA ALA A 433 -2.16 27.29 -5.83
C ALA A 433 -2.32 25.97 -6.61
N SER A 434 -1.66 25.86 -7.77
CA SER A 434 -1.58 24.62 -8.56
C SER A 434 -0.94 23.48 -7.75
N ASN A 435 0.23 23.71 -7.15
CA ASN A 435 0.93 22.70 -6.35
C ASN A 435 0.09 22.20 -5.15
N ILE A 436 -0.70 23.07 -4.52
CA ILE A 436 -1.62 22.73 -3.42
C ILE A 436 -2.82 21.96 -3.94
N ALA A 437 -3.44 22.41 -5.04
CA ALA A 437 -4.54 21.71 -5.70
C ALA A 437 -4.13 20.30 -6.12
N TYR A 438 -2.89 20.11 -6.56
CA TYR A 438 -2.38 18.80 -6.96
C TYR A 438 -2.30 17.83 -5.79
N VAL A 439 -1.86 18.28 -4.61
CA VAL A 439 -1.86 17.46 -3.38
C VAL A 439 -3.26 16.98 -3.04
N SER A 440 -4.27 17.85 -3.19
CA SER A 440 -5.67 17.49 -2.98
C SER A 440 -6.16 16.47 -4.02
N ALA A 441 -5.90 16.70 -5.31
CA ALA A 441 -6.26 15.75 -6.37
C ALA A 441 -5.62 14.36 -6.15
N LEU A 442 -4.34 14.34 -5.75
CA LEU A 442 -3.61 13.11 -5.49
C LEU A 442 -4.17 12.33 -4.29
N SER A 443 -4.60 13.03 -3.23
CA SER A 443 -5.19 12.38 -2.05
C SER A 443 -6.45 11.59 -2.36
N THR A 444 -7.25 12.03 -3.34
CA THR A 444 -8.47 11.31 -3.76
C THR A 444 -8.20 10.10 -4.65
N SER A 445 -7.08 10.10 -5.38
CA SER A 445 -6.77 9.05 -6.37
C SER A 445 -5.80 7.98 -5.86
N MET A 446 -5.10 8.26 -4.76
CA MET A 446 -4.15 7.33 -4.13
C MET A 446 -4.69 6.69 -2.85
N ALA A 447 -5.92 7.04 -2.43
CA ALA A 447 -6.59 6.55 -1.22
C ALA A 447 -7.48 5.33 -1.49
N ASN A 448 -7.14 4.47 -2.47
CA ASN A 448 -8.01 3.36 -2.83
C ASN A 448 -8.00 2.29 -1.73
N ASP A 449 -8.95 2.42 -0.80
CA ASP A 449 -9.42 1.35 0.08
C ASP A 449 -10.31 0.43 -0.77
N PHE A 450 -9.77 -0.73 -1.12
CA PHE A 450 -10.46 -1.78 -1.85
C PHE A 450 -10.98 -2.83 -0.88
N ASN A 451 -12.23 -2.71 -0.43
CA ASN A 451 -12.91 -3.80 0.28
C ASN A 451 -14.30 -4.05 -0.32
N TRP A 452 -14.42 -5.03 -1.23
CA TRP A 452 -15.72 -5.49 -1.74
C TRP A 452 -15.73 -7.01 -1.89
N ALA A 453 -16.05 -7.71 -0.80
CA ALA A 453 -16.12 -9.18 -0.72
C ALA A 453 -17.27 -9.81 -1.51
N THR A 454 -18.15 -9.02 -2.14
CA THR A 454 -19.40 -9.51 -2.76
C THR A 454 -19.58 -9.13 -4.24
N PHE A 455 -18.52 -8.73 -4.94
CA PHE A 455 -18.62 -8.38 -6.36
C PHE A 455 -18.79 -9.62 -7.24
N ASN A 456 -20.04 -9.97 -7.54
CA ASN A 456 -20.40 -10.96 -8.55
C ASN A 456 -20.95 -10.25 -9.79
N SER A 457 -20.13 -10.10 -10.83
CA SER A 457 -20.55 -9.54 -12.11
C SER A 457 -20.61 -10.63 -13.17
N SER A 458 -21.83 -11.07 -13.49
CA SER A 458 -22.31 -11.50 -14.81
C SER A 458 -23.61 -12.27 -14.62
N ASP A 459 -24.72 -11.56 -14.39
CA ASP A 459 -26.04 -12.17 -14.44
C ASP A 459 -27.04 -11.22 -15.10
N ALA A 460 -27.92 -11.75 -15.95
CA ALA A 460 -28.97 -11.00 -16.63
C ALA A 460 -29.87 -10.28 -15.62
N LEU A 461 -30.13 -10.92 -14.48
CA LEU A 461 -30.89 -10.35 -13.37
C LEU A 461 -30.15 -9.18 -12.70
N SER A 462 -28.85 -9.32 -12.44
CA SER A 462 -28.02 -8.23 -11.90
C SER A 462 -27.94 -7.06 -12.88
N HIS A 463 -27.82 -7.32 -14.18
CA HIS A 463 -27.83 -6.25 -15.19
C HIS A 463 -29.19 -5.53 -15.23
N LEU A 464 -30.30 -6.26 -15.24
CA LEU A 464 -31.65 -5.70 -15.21
C LEU A 464 -31.88 -4.82 -13.97
N THR A 465 -31.59 -5.36 -12.79
CA THR A 465 -31.79 -4.65 -11.51
C THR A 465 -30.80 -3.50 -11.29
N LEU A 466 -29.65 -3.47 -11.97
CA LEU A 466 -28.73 -2.33 -11.93
C LEU A 466 -29.03 -1.25 -12.97
N THR A 467 -29.72 -1.58 -14.07
CA THR A 467 -30.03 -0.63 -15.15
C THR A 467 -31.46 -0.08 -15.08
N ASN A 468 -32.38 -0.80 -14.43
CA ASN A 468 -33.77 -0.40 -14.26
C ASN A 468 -34.16 -0.42 -12.77
N VAL A 469 -34.37 0.77 -12.20
CA VAL A 469 -34.75 0.96 -10.78
C VAL A 469 -36.14 0.40 -10.49
N GLU A 470 -37.09 0.47 -11.43
CA GLU A 470 -38.43 -0.09 -11.24
C GLU A 470 -38.40 -1.62 -11.21
N ALA A 471 -37.56 -2.24 -12.05
CA ALA A 471 -37.31 -3.68 -12.01
C ALA A 471 -36.61 -4.10 -10.71
N GLN A 472 -35.70 -3.26 -10.20
CA GLN A 472 -35.05 -3.46 -8.91
C GLN A 472 -36.06 -3.46 -7.76
N ASP A 473 -36.89 -2.42 -7.67
CA ASP A 473 -37.91 -2.29 -6.62
C ASP A 473 -38.92 -3.44 -6.69
N SER A 474 -39.37 -3.81 -7.89
CA SER A 474 -40.28 -4.93 -8.11
C SER A 474 -39.66 -6.27 -7.68
N PHE A 475 -38.38 -6.47 -7.94
CA PHE A 475 -37.66 -7.69 -7.53
C PHE A 475 -37.53 -7.82 -6.01
N PHE A 476 -37.21 -6.72 -5.30
CA PHE A 476 -37.09 -6.73 -3.84
C PHE A 476 -38.43 -6.86 -3.11
N GLN A 477 -39.55 -6.57 -3.78
CA GLN A 477 -40.90 -6.78 -3.26
C GLN A 477 -41.43 -8.20 -3.50
N LEU A 478 -40.71 -9.05 -4.23
CA LEU A 478 -41.12 -10.44 -4.43
C LEU A 478 -41.18 -11.18 -3.09
N PRO A 479 -42.22 -11.99 -2.86
CA PRO A 479 -42.35 -12.72 -1.60
C PRO A 479 -41.23 -13.77 -1.49
N PRO A 480 -40.48 -13.80 -0.37
CA PRO A 480 -39.40 -14.77 -0.18
C PRO A 480 -39.98 -16.16 0.11
N LYS A 481 -39.26 -17.20 -0.32
CA LYS A 481 -39.55 -18.60 0.00
C LYS A 481 -38.63 -19.05 1.13
N THR A 482 -39.17 -19.32 2.33
CA THR A 482 -38.35 -19.50 3.53
C THR A 482 -37.62 -20.85 3.53
N TYR A 483 -38.34 -21.92 3.19
CA TYR A 483 -37.80 -23.28 3.13
C TYR A 483 -38.36 -24.04 1.91
N LEU A 484 -37.54 -24.95 1.36
CA LEU A 484 -38.00 -26.00 0.43
C LEU A 484 -37.53 -27.37 0.93
N GLY A 485 -38.44 -28.34 0.92
CA GLY A 485 -38.17 -29.74 1.23
C GLY A 485 -38.63 -30.60 0.07
N PRO A 486 -37.88 -30.65 -1.04
CA PRO A 486 -38.33 -31.37 -2.22
C PRO A 486 -38.34 -32.87 -1.95
N ALA A 487 -39.39 -33.55 -2.37
CA ALA A 487 -39.44 -35.01 -2.38
C ALA A 487 -40.25 -35.51 -3.58
N PRO A 488 -39.86 -36.65 -4.20
CA PRO A 488 -40.65 -37.22 -5.28
C PRO A 488 -42.05 -37.63 -4.80
N ALA A 489 -43.06 -37.41 -5.63
CA ALA A 489 -44.45 -37.78 -5.35
C ALA A 489 -44.61 -39.27 -5.05
N SER A 490 -43.82 -40.12 -5.71
CA SER A 490 -43.79 -41.58 -5.51
C SER A 490 -43.32 -41.98 -4.11
N LEU A 491 -42.49 -41.16 -3.47
CA LEU A 491 -41.96 -41.38 -2.14
C LEU A 491 -42.90 -40.82 -1.07
N LEU A 492 -43.52 -39.66 -1.31
CA LEU A 492 -44.50 -39.04 -0.42
C LEU A 492 -45.82 -39.82 -0.34
N SER A 493 -46.28 -40.38 -1.47
CA SER A 493 -47.54 -41.14 -1.54
C SER A 493 -47.44 -42.54 -0.94
N ASN A 494 -46.24 -43.10 -0.81
CA ASN A 494 -46.02 -44.46 -0.34
C ASN A 494 -45.64 -44.53 1.14
N THR A 495 -46.64 -44.70 2.01
CA THR A 495 -46.46 -44.78 3.47
C THR A 495 -45.77 -46.06 3.95
N SER A 496 -45.51 -47.03 3.07
CA SER A 496 -44.84 -48.29 3.44
C SER A 496 -43.32 -48.23 3.31
N VAL A 497 -42.78 -47.17 2.71
CA VAL A 497 -41.34 -46.97 2.54
C VAL A 497 -40.79 -46.17 3.72
N GLU A 498 -39.70 -46.65 4.31
CA GLU A 498 -38.96 -45.94 5.37
C GLU A 498 -37.54 -45.62 4.88
N LEU A 499 -37.08 -44.40 5.12
CA LEU A 499 -35.71 -43.97 4.80
C LEU A 499 -34.77 -44.31 5.96
N VAL A 500 -33.56 -44.76 5.62
CA VAL A 500 -32.53 -45.20 6.58
C VAL A 500 -31.15 -44.57 6.31
N GLY A 501 -31.05 -43.63 5.36
CA GLY A 501 -29.83 -42.87 5.08
C GLY A 501 -29.86 -42.18 3.72
N GLY A 502 -29.00 -41.18 3.52
CA GLY A 502 -28.76 -40.50 2.23
C GLY A 502 -27.28 -40.28 1.90
N ASN A 503 -26.40 -40.55 2.87
CA ASN A 503 -24.96 -40.40 2.72
C ASN A 503 -24.32 -41.76 2.33
N ILE A 504 -23.78 -41.84 1.12
CA ILE A 504 -23.11 -43.05 0.61
C ILE A 504 -21.95 -43.53 1.50
N LEU A 505 -21.35 -42.63 2.29
CA LEU A 505 -20.24 -42.92 3.21
C LEU A 505 -20.70 -43.57 4.52
N CYS A 506 -22.00 -43.60 4.81
CA CYS A 506 -22.57 -43.93 6.11
C CYS A 506 -23.45 -45.19 6.15
N GLY A 507 -23.75 -45.82 5.01
CA GLY A 507 -24.64 -46.99 4.98
C GLY A 507 -26.02 -46.72 5.59
N ASP A 508 -26.65 -47.76 6.17
CA ASP A 508 -28.00 -47.71 6.74
C ASP A 508 -28.03 -47.47 8.26
N ASP A 509 -27.10 -46.63 8.73
CA ASP A 509 -26.88 -46.35 10.15
C ASP A 509 -27.98 -45.48 10.81
N GLN A 510 -28.86 -44.81 10.03
CA GLN A 510 -29.94 -43.99 10.58
C GLN A 510 -31.11 -44.83 11.13
N ARG A 511 -31.94 -44.25 12.01
CA ARG A 511 -33.22 -44.86 12.42
C ARG A 511 -34.16 -44.80 11.20
N PRO A 512 -34.93 -45.85 10.87
CA PRO A 512 -35.98 -45.73 9.86
C PRO A 512 -36.93 -44.58 10.20
N PHE A 513 -37.22 -43.73 9.21
CA PHE A 513 -38.14 -42.61 9.34
C PHE A 513 -39.00 -42.46 8.09
N SER A 514 -40.17 -41.83 8.24
CA SER A 514 -41.09 -41.63 7.12
C SER A 514 -40.57 -40.56 6.16
N PRO A 515 -40.65 -40.78 4.83
CA PRO A 515 -40.33 -39.75 3.85
C PRO A 515 -41.16 -38.46 3.98
N SER A 516 -42.34 -38.53 4.62
CA SER A 516 -43.17 -37.35 4.91
C SER A 516 -42.48 -36.33 5.81
N LEU A 517 -41.42 -36.74 6.51
CA LEU A 517 -40.64 -35.85 7.37
C LEU A 517 -39.50 -35.17 6.59
N GLY A 518 -39.12 -35.67 5.41
CA GLY A 518 -38.01 -35.13 4.61
C GLY A 518 -37.21 -36.20 3.86
N MET A 519 -36.34 -35.79 2.92
CA MET A 519 -35.30 -36.67 2.38
C MET A 519 -34.07 -36.67 3.31
N ALA A 520 -33.36 -37.79 3.45
CA ALA A 520 -32.10 -37.81 4.19
C ALA A 520 -31.04 -36.94 3.48
N ILE A 521 -30.18 -36.27 4.26
CA ILE A 521 -29.10 -35.45 3.70
C ILE A 521 -28.19 -36.27 2.76
N PRO A 522 -27.76 -35.72 1.61
CA PRO A 522 -26.79 -36.37 0.72
C PRO A 522 -25.42 -36.53 1.39
N PHE A 523 -24.43 -37.04 0.65
CA PHE A 523 -23.12 -37.28 1.24
C PHE A 523 -22.44 -35.98 1.70
N GLY A 524 -21.81 -36.02 2.87
CA GLY A 524 -20.98 -34.94 3.40
C GLY A 524 -19.87 -35.53 4.27
N PHE A 525 -18.68 -34.94 4.22
CA PHE A 525 -17.51 -35.46 4.94
C PHE A 525 -17.63 -35.27 6.46
N ASP A 526 -18.33 -34.22 6.90
CA ASP A 526 -18.52 -33.90 8.32
C ASP A 526 -19.89 -34.35 8.88
N SER A 527 -20.68 -35.07 8.08
CA SER A 527 -22.03 -35.51 8.47
C SER A 527 -21.99 -36.73 9.39
N ALA A 528 -22.71 -36.68 10.52
CA ALA A 528 -22.80 -37.81 11.45
C ALA A 528 -23.70 -38.94 10.89
N CYS A 529 -23.12 -40.11 10.61
CA CYS A 529 -23.83 -41.26 10.02
C CYS A 529 -25.02 -41.78 10.83
N SER A 530 -24.96 -41.69 12.15
CA SER A 530 -25.95 -42.27 13.06
C SER A 530 -27.07 -41.30 13.47
N TRP A 531 -26.97 -40.02 13.06
CA TRP A 531 -27.96 -38.99 13.32
C TRP A 531 -28.82 -38.75 12.09
N TRP A 532 -30.11 -38.56 12.29
CA TRP A 532 -31.02 -38.26 11.20
C TRP A 532 -31.01 -36.76 10.91
N LEU A 533 -30.45 -36.41 9.74
CA LEU A 533 -30.44 -35.06 9.17
C LEU A 533 -31.25 -35.09 7.87
N ILE A 534 -32.02 -34.04 7.65
CA ILE A 534 -32.93 -33.90 6.52
C ILE A 534 -32.34 -32.87 5.55
N ASP A 535 -32.38 -33.17 4.26
CA ASP A 535 -32.01 -32.21 3.21
C ASP A 535 -33.13 -31.19 3.04
N PHE A 536 -32.79 -29.91 3.11
CA PHE A 536 -33.70 -28.80 2.87
C PHE A 536 -32.94 -27.60 2.32
N PHE A 537 -33.65 -26.67 1.73
CA PHE A 537 -33.10 -25.43 1.18
C PHE A 537 -33.61 -24.23 1.96
N THR A 538 -32.78 -23.19 2.01
CA THR A 538 -33.18 -21.81 2.34
C THR A 538 -32.92 -20.95 1.10
N PRO A 539 -33.76 -21.05 0.06
CA PRO A 539 -33.45 -20.48 -1.25
C PRO A 539 -33.53 -18.95 -1.24
N SER A 540 -32.62 -18.29 -1.95
CA SER A 540 -32.76 -16.87 -2.26
C SER A 540 -33.82 -16.65 -3.34
N THR A 541 -34.38 -15.44 -3.42
CA THR A 541 -35.28 -15.07 -4.54
C THR A 541 -34.59 -15.28 -5.89
N THR A 542 -33.27 -15.04 -5.97
CA THR A 542 -32.46 -15.31 -7.17
C THR A 542 -32.43 -16.80 -7.53
N ALA A 543 -32.30 -17.69 -6.54
CA ALA A 543 -32.31 -19.14 -6.77
C ALA A 543 -33.64 -19.62 -7.38
N ILE A 544 -34.76 -19.12 -6.87
CA ILE A 544 -36.09 -19.46 -7.39
C ILE A 544 -36.30 -18.89 -8.79
N THR A 545 -35.88 -17.64 -9.02
CA THR A 545 -35.93 -17.00 -10.35
C THR A 545 -35.09 -17.78 -11.37
N PHE A 546 -33.89 -18.22 -10.99
CA PHE A 546 -33.03 -19.08 -11.82
C PHE A 546 -33.72 -20.41 -12.15
N ALA A 547 -34.31 -21.06 -11.14
CA ALA A 547 -34.96 -22.35 -11.34
C ALA A 547 -36.20 -22.26 -12.25
N LEU A 548 -37.01 -21.21 -12.11
CA LEU A 548 -38.14 -20.94 -13.00
C LEU A 548 -37.69 -20.61 -14.42
N LEU A 549 -36.59 -19.86 -14.60
CA LEU A 549 -36.02 -19.58 -15.93
C LEU A 549 -35.53 -20.85 -16.61
N GLY A 550 -34.81 -21.73 -15.89
CA GLY A 550 -34.34 -23.01 -16.41
C GLY A 550 -35.50 -23.92 -16.81
N TYR A 551 -36.52 -24.06 -15.94
CA TYR A 551 -37.73 -24.83 -16.24
C TYR A 551 -38.47 -24.27 -17.47
N ASN A 552 -38.75 -22.97 -17.49
CA ASN A 552 -39.48 -22.32 -18.59
C ASN A 552 -38.70 -22.41 -19.91
N GLY A 553 -37.38 -22.32 -19.88
CA GLY A 553 -36.53 -22.44 -21.06
C GLY A 553 -36.48 -23.85 -21.63
N CYS A 554 -36.44 -24.88 -20.79
CA CYS A 554 -36.54 -26.27 -21.24
C CYS A 554 -37.89 -26.59 -21.88
N GLN A 555 -38.99 -26.07 -21.32
CA GLN A 555 -40.35 -26.30 -21.83
C GLN A 555 -40.78 -25.29 -22.91
N ARG A 556 -39.99 -24.22 -23.10
CA ARG A 556 -40.31 -23.02 -23.92
C ARG A 556 -41.66 -22.39 -23.60
N LEU A 557 -42.17 -22.62 -22.39
CA LEU A 557 -43.47 -22.16 -21.92
C LEU A 557 -43.37 -21.82 -20.43
N PRO A 558 -44.12 -20.82 -19.93
CA PRO A 558 -44.26 -20.59 -18.51
C PRO A 558 -44.84 -21.81 -17.79
N MET A 559 -44.37 -22.08 -16.57
CA MET A 559 -44.87 -23.18 -15.75
C MET A 559 -46.37 -23.04 -15.49
N SER A 560 -47.11 -24.11 -15.78
CA SER A 560 -48.58 -24.12 -15.70
C SER A 560 -49.08 -24.08 -14.25
N SER A 561 -50.33 -23.68 -14.03
CA SER A 561 -50.92 -23.68 -12.68
C SER A 561 -50.98 -25.08 -12.06
N ALA A 562 -51.10 -26.14 -12.88
CA ALA A 562 -51.04 -27.52 -12.44
C ALA A 562 -49.64 -27.92 -11.97
N ASP A 563 -48.59 -27.48 -12.68
CA ASP A 563 -47.20 -27.74 -12.29
C ASP A 563 -46.82 -26.96 -11.03
N VAL A 564 -47.30 -25.72 -10.87
CA VAL A 564 -47.14 -24.93 -9.64
C VAL A 564 -47.80 -25.65 -8.45
N ALA A 565 -49.03 -26.14 -8.62
CA ALA A 565 -49.71 -26.92 -7.59
C ALA A 565 -48.96 -28.21 -7.26
N SER A 566 -48.37 -28.87 -8.26
CA SER A 566 -47.51 -30.06 -8.07
C SER A 566 -46.24 -29.72 -7.28
N CYS A 567 -45.59 -28.58 -7.57
CA CYS A 567 -44.43 -28.11 -6.79
C CYS A 567 -44.80 -27.88 -5.32
N CYS A 568 -45.96 -27.28 -5.04
CA CYS A 568 -46.42 -27.09 -3.67
C CYS A 568 -46.83 -28.41 -2.99
N ALA A 569 -47.39 -29.38 -3.72
CA ALA A 569 -47.75 -30.69 -3.17
C ALA A 569 -46.54 -31.57 -2.83
N ASN A 570 -45.44 -31.39 -3.56
CA ASN A 570 -44.19 -32.14 -3.42
C ASN A 570 -43.09 -31.37 -2.65
N ASP A 571 -43.46 -30.28 -1.99
CA ASP A 571 -42.64 -29.53 -1.04
C ASP A 571 -43.13 -29.81 0.38
N ILE A 572 -42.35 -30.55 1.16
CA ILE A 572 -42.67 -30.93 2.54
C ILE A 572 -42.78 -29.70 3.45
N TYR A 573 -42.13 -28.59 3.07
CA TYR A 573 -42.16 -27.31 3.78
C TYR A 573 -42.98 -26.25 3.02
N ALA A 574 -43.98 -26.67 2.25
CA ALA A 574 -44.87 -25.75 1.55
C ALA A 574 -45.58 -24.79 2.51
N GLU A 575 -45.44 -23.49 2.26
CA GLU A 575 -46.16 -22.44 2.98
C GLU A 575 -47.59 -22.31 2.42
N ALA A 576 -48.52 -21.78 3.22
CA ALA A 576 -49.90 -21.54 2.76
C ALA A 576 -49.97 -20.65 1.51
N THR A 577 -48.98 -19.77 1.30
CA THR A 577 -48.87 -18.85 0.16
C THR A 577 -47.99 -19.41 -0.98
N CYS A 578 -47.68 -20.70 -1.00
CA CYS A 578 -46.75 -21.31 -1.96
C CYS A 578 -47.09 -20.99 -3.43
N THR A 579 -48.36 -21.07 -3.82
CA THR A 579 -48.82 -20.76 -5.18
C THR A 579 -48.64 -19.29 -5.54
N ASP A 580 -48.86 -18.39 -4.57
CA ASP A 580 -48.76 -16.94 -4.75
C ASP A 580 -47.30 -16.53 -4.94
N ILE A 581 -46.38 -17.19 -4.24
CA ILE A 581 -44.93 -16.95 -4.35
C ILE A 581 -44.44 -17.24 -5.77
N TYR A 582 -44.71 -18.45 -6.28
CA TYR A 582 -44.31 -18.83 -7.63
C TYR A 582 -45.03 -17.99 -8.70
N GLY A 583 -46.31 -17.65 -8.48
CA GLY A 583 -47.08 -16.78 -9.37
C GLY A 583 -46.48 -15.36 -9.48
N ALA A 584 -46.07 -14.76 -8.37
CA ALA A 584 -45.45 -13.43 -8.35
C ALA A 584 -44.12 -13.41 -9.12
N ILE A 585 -43.27 -14.43 -8.93
CA ILE A 585 -41.97 -14.52 -9.62
C ILE A 585 -42.17 -14.78 -11.11
N GLN A 586 -43.15 -15.62 -11.49
CA GLN A 586 -43.50 -15.80 -12.91
C GLN A 586 -44.01 -14.51 -13.56
N ALA A 587 -44.82 -13.71 -12.87
CA ALA A 587 -45.28 -12.42 -13.38
C ALA A 587 -44.12 -11.44 -13.60
N PHE A 588 -43.15 -11.43 -12.68
CA PHE A 588 -41.92 -10.67 -12.83
C PHE A 588 -41.12 -11.10 -14.07
N LEU A 589 -40.92 -12.42 -14.26
CA LEU A 589 -40.22 -12.95 -15.43
C LEU A 589 -40.93 -12.62 -16.74
N ALA A 590 -42.26 -12.65 -16.78
CA ALA A 590 -43.06 -12.29 -17.95
C ALA A 590 -42.97 -10.77 -18.26
N THR A 591 -42.88 -9.93 -17.24
CA THR A 591 -42.79 -8.47 -17.39
C THR A 591 -41.46 -8.02 -17.98
N TYR A 592 -40.37 -8.74 -17.68
CA TYR A 592 -39.00 -8.42 -18.12
C TYR A 592 -38.37 -9.49 -19.02
N ASP A 593 -39.19 -10.18 -19.82
CA ASP A 593 -38.79 -11.31 -20.67
C ASP A 593 -37.57 -11.05 -21.57
N GLY A 594 -37.48 -9.84 -22.15
CA GLY A 594 -36.41 -9.42 -23.04
C GLY A 594 -35.03 -9.36 -22.36
N ALA A 595 -34.98 -9.22 -21.04
CA ALA A 595 -33.71 -9.28 -20.29
C ALA A 595 -33.16 -10.72 -20.19
N PHE A 596 -34.03 -11.73 -20.30
CA PHE A 596 -33.70 -13.14 -20.04
C PHE A 596 -33.63 -14.03 -21.28
N THR A 597 -33.87 -13.50 -22.49
CA THR A 597 -33.92 -14.28 -23.73
C THR A 597 -32.71 -15.21 -23.92
N ARG A 598 -31.49 -14.70 -23.68
CA ARG A 598 -30.27 -15.49 -23.79
C ARG A 598 -30.20 -16.62 -22.76
N ALA A 599 -30.65 -16.39 -21.52
CA ALA A 599 -30.65 -17.40 -20.48
C ALA A 599 -31.66 -18.53 -20.81
N VAL A 600 -32.83 -18.15 -21.34
CA VAL A 600 -33.86 -19.09 -21.82
C VAL A 600 -33.33 -19.94 -22.98
N ASP A 601 -32.63 -19.35 -23.96
CA ASP A 601 -32.02 -20.07 -25.07
C ASP A 601 -30.96 -21.08 -24.62
N MET A 602 -30.20 -20.75 -23.57
CA MET A 602 -29.14 -21.60 -23.03
C MET A 602 -29.66 -22.77 -22.18
N ALA A 603 -30.91 -22.73 -21.69
CA ALA A 603 -31.45 -23.72 -20.76
C ALA A 603 -31.39 -25.16 -21.33
N LEU A 604 -31.65 -25.33 -22.64
CA LEU A 604 -31.58 -26.64 -23.31
C LEU A 604 -30.14 -27.17 -23.43
N ASP A 605 -29.16 -26.30 -23.66
CA ASP A 605 -27.76 -26.69 -23.71
C ASP A 605 -27.26 -27.09 -22.31
N VAL A 606 -27.58 -26.29 -21.28
CA VAL A 606 -27.27 -26.61 -19.88
C VAL A 606 -27.90 -27.94 -19.49
N ARG A 607 -29.16 -28.17 -19.87
CA ARG A 607 -29.86 -29.42 -19.64
C ARG A 607 -29.11 -30.61 -20.23
N ARG A 608 -28.72 -30.53 -21.51
CA ARG A 608 -27.97 -31.58 -22.20
C ARG A 608 -26.63 -31.86 -21.52
N ASP A 609 -25.92 -30.80 -21.12
CA ASP A 609 -24.61 -30.92 -20.51
C ASP A 609 -24.71 -31.54 -19.09
N VAL A 610 -25.74 -31.19 -18.32
CA VAL A 610 -26.06 -31.82 -17.02
C VAL A 610 -26.45 -33.29 -17.18
N ASP A 611 -27.27 -33.63 -18.19
CA ASP A 611 -27.64 -35.02 -18.47
C ASP A 611 -26.42 -35.87 -18.84
N ALA A 612 -25.42 -35.29 -19.51
CA ALA A 612 -24.17 -35.97 -19.85
C ALA A 612 -23.30 -36.29 -18.63
N LEU A 613 -23.46 -35.56 -17.52
CA LEU A 613 -22.75 -35.80 -16.26
C LEU A 613 -23.42 -36.87 -15.39
N ASP A 614 -24.68 -37.23 -15.67
CA ASP A 614 -25.45 -38.25 -14.94
C ASP A 614 -25.52 -37.98 -13.42
N ILE A 615 -25.79 -36.73 -13.03
CA ILE A 615 -25.83 -36.32 -11.62
C ILE A 615 -27.09 -36.88 -10.94
N GLU A 616 -26.89 -37.64 -9.87
CA GLU A 616 -27.93 -38.35 -9.14
C GLU A 616 -28.01 -37.91 -7.65
N LEU A 617 -29.21 -38.01 -7.11
CA LEU A 617 -29.48 -38.06 -5.67
C LEU A 617 -29.81 -39.50 -5.29
N ILE A 618 -29.33 -39.91 -4.11
CA ILE A 618 -29.57 -41.25 -3.57
C ILE A 618 -30.31 -41.19 -2.26
N GLN A 619 -31.10 -42.24 -1.99
CA GLN A 619 -31.67 -42.51 -0.67
C GLN A 619 -31.57 -44.01 -0.39
N LEU A 620 -31.21 -44.37 0.84
CA LEU A 620 -31.27 -45.73 1.33
C LEU A 620 -32.63 -45.93 1.98
N ALA A 621 -33.41 -46.87 1.48
CA ALA A 621 -34.78 -47.09 1.92
C ALA A 621 -35.04 -48.56 2.24
N ARG A 622 -35.99 -48.83 3.12
CA ARG A 622 -36.52 -50.17 3.41
C ARG A 622 -38.01 -50.20 3.08
N ALA A 623 -38.43 -51.27 2.43
CA ALA A 623 -39.84 -51.51 2.11
C ALA A 623 -40.24 -52.95 2.48
N PRO A 624 -41.47 -53.17 2.97
CA PRO A 624 -42.04 -54.51 3.13
C PRO A 624 -42.08 -55.25 1.78
N PRO A 625 -41.93 -56.60 1.75
CA PRO A 625 -41.86 -57.53 2.88
C PRO A 625 -40.44 -57.94 3.32
N LEU A 626 -39.39 -57.57 2.58
CA LEU A 626 -38.04 -58.06 2.86
C LEU A 626 -37.29 -57.26 3.94
N ASN A 627 -37.69 -56.00 4.22
CA ASN A 627 -36.98 -55.07 5.12
C ASN A 627 -35.47 -54.94 4.83
N THR A 628 -35.03 -55.31 3.63
CA THR A 628 -33.66 -55.13 3.17
C THR A 628 -33.49 -53.69 2.71
N THR A 629 -32.33 -53.11 3.04
CA THR A 629 -31.96 -51.76 2.59
C THR A 629 -31.75 -51.79 1.07
N GLN A 630 -32.47 -50.93 0.35
CA GLN A 630 -32.38 -50.72 -1.08
C GLN A 630 -31.87 -49.31 -1.37
N LEU A 631 -31.14 -49.16 -2.47
CA LEU A 631 -30.67 -47.87 -2.96
C LEU A 631 -31.67 -47.30 -3.97
N LEU A 632 -32.37 -46.25 -3.58
CA LEU A 632 -33.16 -45.41 -4.47
C LEU A 632 -32.25 -44.37 -5.13
N ARG A 633 -32.47 -44.12 -6.41
CA ARG A 633 -31.67 -43.20 -7.23
C ARG A 633 -32.61 -42.37 -8.09
N ALA A 634 -32.33 -41.09 -8.21
CA ALA A 634 -33.04 -40.19 -9.12
C ALA A 634 -32.05 -39.19 -9.72
N ARG A 635 -32.08 -39.03 -11.05
CA ARG A 635 -31.31 -37.99 -11.73
C ARG A 635 -31.88 -36.63 -11.39
N LEU A 636 -31.04 -35.61 -11.23
CA LEU A 636 -31.49 -34.26 -10.83
C LEU A 636 -32.58 -33.71 -11.75
N LEU A 637 -32.46 -33.93 -13.06
CA LEU A 637 -33.44 -33.46 -14.03
C LEU A 637 -34.22 -34.62 -14.68
N ASP A 638 -34.46 -35.75 -14.02
CA ASP A 638 -35.10 -36.92 -14.68
C ASP A 638 -36.41 -36.57 -15.43
N PRO A 639 -36.51 -36.77 -16.76
CA PRO A 639 -37.72 -36.46 -17.53
C PRO A 639 -38.85 -37.47 -17.32
N THR A 640 -38.57 -38.60 -16.65
CA THR A 640 -39.57 -39.63 -16.33
C THR A 640 -40.30 -39.35 -15.02
N LEU A 641 -39.78 -38.43 -14.20
CA LEU A 641 -40.42 -37.94 -12.99
C LEU A 641 -41.33 -36.74 -13.28
N GLU A 642 -42.12 -36.34 -12.29
CA GLU A 642 -43.02 -35.21 -12.39
C GLU A 642 -42.31 -33.86 -12.62
N ALA A 643 -43.04 -32.89 -13.19
CA ALA A 643 -42.54 -31.54 -13.49
C ALA A 643 -41.92 -30.84 -12.27
N SER A 644 -42.45 -31.06 -11.06
CA SER A 644 -41.92 -30.49 -9.83
C SER A 644 -40.50 -30.99 -9.53
N TRP A 645 -40.17 -32.24 -9.85
CA TRP A 645 -38.81 -32.75 -9.67
C TRP A 645 -37.81 -32.05 -10.59
N THR A 646 -38.19 -31.81 -11.86
CA THR A 646 -37.36 -31.04 -12.79
C THR A 646 -37.13 -29.62 -12.29
N PHE A 647 -38.15 -28.96 -11.72
CA PHE A 647 -38.00 -27.65 -11.09
C PHE A 647 -37.05 -27.68 -9.89
N PHE A 648 -37.22 -28.60 -8.94
CA PHE A 648 -36.32 -28.75 -7.79
C PHE A 648 -34.90 -29.11 -8.20
N GLY A 649 -34.73 -29.89 -9.26
CA GLY A 649 -33.44 -30.16 -9.87
C GLY A 649 -32.71 -28.89 -10.29
N TRP A 650 -33.41 -27.90 -10.86
CA TRP A 650 -32.81 -26.59 -11.15
C TRP A 650 -32.44 -25.80 -9.90
N VAL A 651 -33.15 -25.98 -8.78
CA VAL A 651 -32.76 -25.40 -7.47
C VAL A 651 -31.46 -26.04 -6.96
N TYR A 652 -31.33 -27.38 -7.03
CA TYR A 652 -30.08 -28.08 -6.74
C TYR A 652 -28.93 -27.63 -7.65
N LEU A 653 -29.19 -27.44 -8.94
CA LEU A 653 -28.19 -26.94 -9.89
C LEU A 653 -27.75 -25.50 -9.59
N TYR A 654 -28.66 -24.65 -9.10
CA TYR A 654 -28.29 -23.30 -8.64
C TYR A 654 -27.30 -23.37 -7.48
N GLU A 655 -27.54 -24.24 -6.50
CA GLU A 655 -26.63 -24.40 -5.36
C GLU A 655 -25.29 -24.98 -5.78
N TRP A 656 -25.28 -25.92 -6.73
CA TRP A 656 -24.04 -26.42 -7.31
C TRP A 656 -23.27 -25.33 -8.07
N ALA A 657 -23.95 -24.58 -8.95
CA ALA A 657 -23.36 -23.50 -9.72
C ALA A 657 -22.86 -22.34 -8.85
N SER A 658 -23.50 -22.14 -7.69
CA SER A 658 -23.10 -21.15 -6.67
C SER A 658 -22.05 -21.68 -5.69
N ALA A 659 -21.50 -22.88 -5.93
CA ALA A 659 -20.53 -23.55 -5.08
C ALA A 659 -20.99 -23.79 -3.63
N MET A 660 -22.30 -23.89 -3.41
CA MET A 660 -22.91 -24.33 -2.15
C MET A 660 -22.99 -25.85 -2.03
N ARG A 661 -22.83 -26.57 -3.15
CA ARG A 661 -22.75 -28.04 -3.21
C ARG A 661 -21.67 -28.45 -4.20
N GLU A 662 -21.15 -29.65 -4.04
CA GLU A 662 -20.16 -30.26 -4.91
C GLU A 662 -20.76 -31.48 -5.62
N VAL A 663 -20.22 -31.79 -6.80
CA VAL A 663 -20.57 -33.01 -7.56
C VAL A 663 -19.34 -33.90 -7.58
N VAL A 664 -19.48 -35.12 -7.07
CA VAL A 664 -18.38 -36.07 -6.92
C VAL A 664 -18.74 -37.40 -7.59
N ALA A 665 -17.84 -37.87 -8.46
CA ALA A 665 -17.92 -39.21 -9.05
C ALA A 665 -17.27 -40.24 -8.11
N PHE A 666 -18.09 -41.07 -7.47
CA PHE A 666 -17.65 -42.20 -6.67
C PHE A 666 -17.47 -43.41 -7.57
N HIS A 667 -16.22 -43.89 -7.71
CA HIS A 667 -15.89 -45.10 -8.45
C HIS A 667 -15.75 -46.28 -7.49
N GLY A 668 -16.61 -47.28 -7.65
CA GLY A 668 -16.53 -48.54 -6.92
C GLY A 668 -16.23 -49.74 -7.82
N ASP A 669 -16.05 -50.90 -7.22
CA ASP A 669 -15.77 -52.15 -7.94
C ASP A 669 -16.89 -52.56 -8.91
N ASN A 670 -18.13 -52.10 -8.66
CA ASN A 670 -19.32 -52.41 -9.46
C ASN A 670 -20.05 -51.16 -9.96
N GLY A 671 -19.31 -50.26 -10.60
CA GLY A 671 -19.86 -49.08 -11.28
C GLY A 671 -19.45 -47.76 -10.65
N SER A 672 -19.98 -46.67 -11.19
CA SER A 672 -19.73 -45.31 -10.71
C SER A 672 -21.04 -44.59 -10.44
N LEU A 673 -21.06 -43.77 -9.40
CA LEU A 673 -22.18 -42.89 -9.05
C LEU A 673 -21.67 -41.45 -9.05
N VAL A 674 -22.33 -40.55 -9.79
CA VAL A 674 -22.03 -39.12 -9.77
C VAL A 674 -23.05 -38.45 -8.86
N LEU A 675 -22.63 -38.11 -7.65
CA LEU A 675 -23.52 -37.68 -6.58
C LEU A 675 -23.35 -36.20 -6.26
N LEU A 676 -24.44 -35.56 -5.84
CA LEU A 676 -24.42 -34.22 -5.28
C LEU A 676 -24.18 -34.28 -3.76
N SER A 677 -23.35 -33.38 -3.22
CA SER A 677 -23.05 -33.32 -1.79
C SER A 677 -24.20 -32.71 -0.97
N SER A 678 -24.11 -32.86 0.35
CA SER A 678 -24.83 -32.02 1.31
C SER A 678 -24.46 -30.54 1.11
N VAL A 679 -25.34 -29.63 1.51
CA VAL A 679 -25.05 -28.19 1.48
C VAL A 679 -23.81 -27.86 2.32
N SER A 680 -22.89 -27.12 1.71
CA SER A 680 -21.68 -26.57 2.31
C SER A 680 -21.56 -25.12 1.85
N PRO A 681 -22.07 -24.15 2.62
CA PRO A 681 -22.11 -22.76 2.17
C PRO A 681 -20.69 -22.24 1.92
N PRO A 682 -20.45 -21.53 0.79
CA PRO A 682 -19.16 -20.97 0.50
C PRO A 682 -18.81 -19.94 1.55
N VAL A 683 -17.56 -19.97 1.98
CA VAL A 683 -17.08 -19.01 2.96
C VAL A 683 -16.75 -17.70 2.26
N SER A 684 -17.41 -16.61 2.68
CA SER A 684 -16.98 -15.27 2.32
C SER A 684 -15.80 -14.84 3.20
N LEU A 685 -14.60 -14.75 2.62
CA LEU A 685 -13.43 -14.13 3.25
C LEU A 685 -13.35 -12.67 2.82
N SER A 686 -13.51 -11.74 3.76
CA SER A 686 -13.16 -10.35 3.54
C SER A 686 -11.64 -10.18 3.53
N LEU A 687 -11.10 -9.51 2.50
CA LEU A 687 -9.69 -9.13 2.45
C LEU A 687 -9.35 -8.30 3.69
N SER A 688 -8.26 -8.65 4.38
CA SER A 688 -7.82 -7.83 5.51
C SER A 688 -7.33 -6.48 4.97
N PRO A 689 -7.69 -5.33 5.58
CA PRO A 689 -7.15 -4.03 5.19
C PRO A 689 -5.61 -3.97 5.22
N SER A 690 -4.97 -4.84 6.01
CA SER A 690 -3.51 -4.98 6.03
C SER A 690 -2.93 -5.57 4.75
N GLU A 691 -3.72 -6.26 3.92
CA GLU A 691 -3.27 -6.87 2.66
C GLU A 691 -3.30 -5.88 1.49
N ILE A 692 -3.94 -4.72 1.66
CA ILE A 692 -3.96 -3.64 0.65
C ILE A 692 -2.65 -2.84 0.77
N PRO A 693 -1.77 -2.82 -0.25
CA PRO A 693 -0.47 -2.17 -0.17
C PRO A 693 -0.58 -0.64 -0.27
N LEU A 694 -1.07 0.02 0.79
CA LEU A 694 -1.22 1.48 0.89
C LEU A 694 0.11 2.21 1.22
N GLN A 695 1.19 1.44 1.38
CA GLN A 695 2.43 1.99 1.95
C GLN A 695 3.23 2.80 0.91
N LEU A 696 3.29 2.33 -0.35
CA LEU A 696 3.88 3.12 -1.44
C LEU A 696 3.12 4.42 -1.66
N SER A 697 1.78 4.33 -1.65
CA SER A 697 0.95 5.48 -1.92
C SER A 697 1.11 6.56 -0.85
N TYR A 698 1.19 6.15 0.42
CA TYR A 698 1.50 7.02 1.55
C TYR A 698 2.87 7.70 1.44
N VAL A 699 3.93 6.95 1.09
CA VAL A 699 5.28 7.50 0.93
C VAL A 699 5.34 8.52 -0.21
N CYS A 700 4.78 8.18 -1.37
CA CYS A 700 4.72 9.09 -2.52
C CYS A 700 3.92 10.36 -2.21
N ALA A 701 2.75 10.24 -1.58
CA ALA A 701 1.95 11.38 -1.16
C ALA A 701 2.71 12.28 -0.16
N SER A 702 3.46 11.68 0.76
CA SER A 702 4.30 12.40 1.73
C SER A 702 5.44 13.17 1.05
N ILE A 703 6.08 12.57 0.04
CA ILE A 703 7.10 13.26 -0.76
C ILE A 703 6.49 14.43 -1.53
N VAL A 704 5.35 14.24 -2.19
CA VAL A 704 4.67 15.33 -2.92
C VAL A 704 4.31 16.49 -1.99
N ARG A 705 3.78 16.20 -0.78
CA ARG A 705 3.51 17.21 0.25
C ARG A 705 4.78 17.97 0.67
N TYR A 706 5.88 17.25 0.92
CA TYR A 706 7.17 17.87 1.23
C TYR A 706 7.63 18.83 0.12
N VAL A 707 7.59 18.40 -1.14
CA VAL A 707 7.98 19.25 -2.28
C VAL A 707 7.11 20.50 -2.36
N THR A 708 5.79 20.36 -2.20
CA THR A 708 4.86 21.49 -2.19
C THR A 708 5.16 22.48 -1.05
N MET A 709 5.48 21.99 0.16
CA MET A 709 5.83 22.85 1.30
C MET A 709 7.13 23.62 1.08
N VAL A 710 8.15 23.00 0.47
CA VAL A 710 9.40 23.69 0.12
C VAL A 710 9.16 24.79 -0.92
N LEU A 711 8.35 24.51 -1.96
CA LEU A 711 8.00 25.52 -2.98
C LEU A 711 7.20 26.68 -2.38
N LEU A 712 6.25 26.40 -1.47
CA LEU A 712 5.51 27.42 -0.74
C LEU A 712 6.44 28.30 0.11
N LEU A 713 7.32 27.69 0.91
CA LEU A 713 8.28 28.42 1.75
C LEU A 713 9.22 29.28 0.90
N ALA A 714 9.73 28.72 -0.20
CA ALA A 714 10.60 29.43 -1.12
C ALA A 714 9.88 30.65 -1.73
N ALA A 715 8.64 30.50 -2.15
CA ALA A 715 7.85 31.60 -2.69
C ALA A 715 7.58 32.71 -1.67
N VAL A 716 7.26 32.36 -0.42
CA VAL A 716 7.08 33.34 0.67
C VAL A 716 8.36 34.15 0.87
N ILE A 717 9.51 33.50 0.89
CA ILE A 717 10.81 34.17 1.05
C ILE A 717 11.13 35.06 -0.17
N VAL A 718 10.85 34.59 -1.39
CA VAL A 718 11.02 35.39 -2.62
C VAL A 718 10.16 36.64 -2.60
N VAL A 719 8.87 36.53 -2.24
CA VAL A 719 7.98 37.68 -2.07
C VAL A 719 8.51 38.63 -0.98
N GLY A 720 9.06 38.09 0.11
CA GLY A 720 9.80 38.84 1.12
C GLY A 720 10.96 39.66 0.54
N TYR A 721 11.81 39.05 -0.29
CA TYR A 721 12.89 39.78 -0.97
C TYR A 721 12.37 40.85 -1.93
N VAL A 722 11.34 40.55 -2.72
CA VAL A 722 10.73 41.51 -3.65
C VAL A 722 10.19 42.74 -2.92
N THR A 723 9.51 42.54 -1.77
CA THR A 723 8.96 43.63 -0.96
C THR A 723 10.06 44.47 -0.30
N VAL A 724 11.05 43.84 0.34
CA VAL A 724 12.20 44.52 0.97
C VAL A 724 12.99 45.35 -0.05
N LEU A 725 13.16 44.84 -1.27
CA LEU A 725 13.91 45.51 -2.33
C LEU A 725 13.06 46.50 -3.14
N ARG A 726 11.79 46.72 -2.76
CA ARG A 726 10.83 47.60 -3.46
C ARG A 726 10.71 47.28 -4.95
N GLY A 727 10.72 46.01 -5.31
CA GLY A 727 10.58 45.55 -6.70
C GLY A 727 11.85 45.67 -7.57
N ALA A 728 13.01 46.01 -7.00
CA ALA A 728 14.29 46.04 -7.71
C ALA A 728 14.85 44.62 -7.95
N VAL A 729 14.11 43.79 -8.70
CA VAL A 729 14.43 42.39 -9.03
C VAL A 729 14.28 42.17 -10.54
N GLU A 730 14.84 41.09 -11.09
CA GLU A 730 14.57 40.67 -12.47
C GLU A 730 13.25 39.89 -12.54
N PRO A 731 12.16 40.44 -13.10
CA PRO A 731 10.85 39.79 -13.04
C PRO A 731 10.79 38.47 -13.81
N TRP A 732 11.55 38.33 -14.91
CA TRP A 732 11.54 37.12 -15.73
C TRP A 732 12.08 35.90 -14.99
N ASN A 733 12.99 36.10 -14.03
CA ASN A 733 13.54 35.02 -13.24
C ASN A 733 12.50 34.41 -12.27
N LEU A 734 11.40 35.11 -11.96
CA LEU A 734 10.31 34.58 -11.13
C LEU A 734 9.54 33.43 -11.82
N PHE A 735 9.53 33.41 -13.16
CA PHE A 735 8.92 32.31 -13.93
C PHE A 735 9.69 30.98 -13.81
N GLU A 736 10.92 31.04 -13.32
CA GLU A 736 11.78 29.86 -13.14
C GLU A 736 11.69 29.27 -11.73
N ILE A 737 10.77 29.73 -10.87
CA ILE A 737 10.67 29.28 -9.47
C ILE A 737 10.59 27.76 -9.37
N ASN A 738 9.67 27.11 -10.09
CA ASN A 738 9.51 25.66 -10.02
C ASN A 738 10.78 24.95 -10.49
N ARG A 739 11.30 25.35 -11.66
CA ARG A 739 12.46 24.72 -12.28
C ARG A 739 13.72 24.85 -11.43
N VAL A 740 14.02 26.05 -10.95
CA VAL A 740 15.25 26.34 -10.19
C VAL A 740 15.09 25.85 -8.75
N VAL A 741 14.00 26.19 -8.05
CA VAL A 741 13.81 25.77 -6.66
C VAL A 741 13.71 24.24 -6.55
N GLY A 742 13.04 23.59 -7.49
CA GLY A 742 12.96 22.14 -7.53
C GLY A 742 14.34 21.46 -7.63
N HIS A 743 15.27 22.02 -8.41
CA HIS A 743 16.63 21.45 -8.51
C HIS A 743 17.48 21.79 -7.28
N THR A 744 17.47 23.05 -6.88
CA THR A 744 18.39 23.58 -5.88
C THR A 744 17.98 23.23 -4.44
N TRP A 745 16.68 23.24 -4.13
CA TRP A 745 16.17 23.08 -2.75
C TRP A 745 15.54 21.70 -2.48
N VAL A 746 14.97 21.07 -3.51
CA VAL A 746 14.28 19.78 -3.37
C VAL A 746 15.20 18.62 -3.81
N GLY A 747 15.79 18.72 -5.00
CA GLY A 747 16.68 17.74 -5.58
C GLY A 747 16.00 16.78 -6.56
N ARG A 748 16.76 16.32 -7.56
CA ARG A 748 16.26 15.55 -8.72
C ARG A 748 15.49 14.29 -8.34
N LEU A 749 15.92 13.53 -7.34
CA LEU A 749 15.29 12.26 -6.95
C LEU A 749 13.83 12.45 -6.49
N LEU A 750 13.57 13.46 -5.66
CA LEU A 750 12.22 13.74 -5.17
C LEU A 750 11.33 14.32 -6.28
N LEU A 751 11.93 15.04 -7.24
CA LEU A 751 11.22 15.48 -8.45
C LEU A 751 10.85 14.31 -9.37
N VAL A 752 11.67 13.24 -9.44
CA VAL A 752 11.30 12.01 -10.16
C VAL A 752 10.04 11.40 -9.55
N VAL A 753 10.00 11.25 -8.23
CA VAL A 753 8.80 10.73 -7.53
C VAL A 753 7.59 11.62 -7.81
N ARG A 754 7.75 12.95 -7.78
CA ARG A 754 6.67 13.88 -8.11
C ARG A 754 6.17 13.68 -9.55
N SER A 755 7.06 13.58 -10.53
CA SER A 755 6.67 13.29 -11.91
C SER A 755 6.03 11.91 -12.09
N ALA A 756 6.47 10.89 -11.33
CA ALA A 756 5.89 9.56 -11.35
C ALA A 756 4.45 9.55 -10.82
N THR A 757 4.16 10.29 -9.74
CA THR A 757 2.78 10.44 -9.25
C THR A 757 1.85 11.08 -10.27
N ALA A 758 2.38 12.00 -11.10
CA ALA A 758 1.61 12.64 -12.16
C ALA A 758 1.37 11.67 -13.33
N LEU A 759 2.39 10.90 -13.71
CA LEU A 759 2.25 9.80 -14.68
C LEU A 759 1.21 8.79 -14.22
N TRP A 760 1.23 8.39 -12.94
CA TRP A 760 0.22 7.48 -12.41
C TRP A 760 -1.17 8.11 -12.48
N LEU A 761 -1.36 9.34 -12.00
CA LEU A 761 -2.67 10.01 -12.04
C LEU A 761 -3.25 10.15 -13.45
N LEU A 762 -2.41 10.35 -14.48
CA LEU A 762 -2.83 10.42 -15.88
C LEU A 762 -3.14 9.04 -16.49
N ASN A 763 -2.46 7.99 -16.02
CA ASN A 763 -2.47 6.66 -16.63
C ASN A 763 -3.16 5.58 -15.76
N THR A 764 -3.84 5.98 -14.68
CA THR A 764 -4.69 5.12 -13.87
C THR A 764 -6.12 5.66 -13.82
N SER A 765 -7.09 4.76 -13.86
CA SER A 765 -8.50 5.08 -13.64
C SER A 765 -8.82 5.07 -12.14
N ARG A 766 -9.79 5.89 -11.71
CA ARG A 766 -10.36 5.78 -10.36
C ARG A 766 -11.58 4.87 -10.44
N LEU A 767 -11.68 3.89 -9.54
CA LEU A 767 -12.86 3.04 -9.39
C LEU A 767 -13.57 3.48 -8.12
N GLU A 768 -14.76 4.05 -8.28
CA GLU A 768 -15.64 4.48 -7.20
C GLU A 768 -16.84 3.54 -7.13
N LEU A 769 -17.27 3.21 -5.92
CA LEU A 769 -18.52 2.47 -5.73
C LEU A 769 -19.68 3.47 -5.86
N ALA A 770 -20.46 3.35 -6.93
CA ALA A 770 -21.68 4.11 -7.11
C ALA A 770 -22.88 3.26 -6.65
N ARG A 771 -23.83 3.91 -5.98
CA ARG A 771 -25.10 3.27 -5.59
C ARG A 771 -26.15 3.56 -6.66
N VAL A 772 -26.79 2.52 -7.20
CA VAL A 772 -27.94 2.63 -8.09
C VAL A 772 -29.14 1.97 -7.40
N GLY A 773 -30.04 2.79 -6.85
CA GLY A 773 -31.11 2.34 -5.96
C GLY A 773 -30.54 1.70 -4.69
N VAL A 774 -30.76 0.40 -4.45
CA VAL A 774 -30.13 -0.37 -3.36
C VAL A 774 -28.91 -1.18 -3.80
N GLY A 775 -28.64 -1.28 -5.11
CA GLY A 775 -27.47 -1.97 -5.66
C GLY A 775 -26.21 -1.10 -5.69
N THR A 776 -25.04 -1.75 -5.73
CA THR A 776 -23.74 -1.09 -5.83
C THR A 776 -23.00 -1.52 -7.10
N VAL A 777 -22.49 -0.57 -7.86
CA VAL A 777 -21.74 -0.80 -9.10
C VAL A 777 -20.39 -0.09 -9.08
N LEU A 778 -19.37 -0.71 -9.66
CA LEU A 778 -18.09 -0.05 -9.89
C LEU A 778 -18.24 0.95 -11.05
N HIS A 779 -18.11 2.22 -10.72
CA HIS A 779 -18.13 3.32 -11.66
C HIS A 779 -16.70 3.86 -11.81
N ALA A 780 -16.24 4.01 -13.05
CA ALA A 780 -14.92 4.57 -13.35
C ALA A 780 -15.04 5.96 -13.98
N PRO A 781 -15.33 7.01 -13.21
CA PRO A 781 -15.53 8.33 -13.77
C PRO A 781 -14.23 8.88 -14.35
N ALA A 782 -14.31 9.35 -15.60
CA ALA A 782 -13.19 10.01 -16.27
C ALA A 782 -12.58 11.12 -15.42
N LEU A 783 -11.27 11.31 -15.55
CA LEU A 783 -10.56 12.36 -14.84
C LEU A 783 -11.05 13.73 -15.37
N SER A 784 -11.58 14.57 -14.48
CA SER A 784 -12.07 15.90 -14.87
C SER A 784 -10.99 16.71 -15.59
N ALA A 785 -11.37 17.51 -16.60
CA ALA A 785 -10.41 18.31 -17.38
C ALA A 785 -9.46 19.16 -16.52
N PHE A 786 -9.95 19.71 -15.40
CA PHE A 786 -9.13 20.44 -14.43
C PHE A 786 -8.00 19.58 -13.84
N LYS A 787 -8.32 18.36 -13.38
CA LYS A 787 -7.32 17.40 -12.86
C LYS A 787 -6.35 16.93 -13.96
N VAL A 788 -6.80 16.81 -15.22
CA VAL A 788 -5.93 16.51 -16.37
C VAL A 788 -4.93 17.63 -16.62
N ILE A 789 -5.38 18.89 -16.67
CA ILE A 789 -4.52 20.08 -16.84
C ILE A 789 -3.49 20.17 -15.71
N LEU A 790 -3.94 19.88 -14.49
CA LEU A 790 -3.11 19.90 -13.30
C LEU A 790 -2.04 18.80 -13.34
N ALA A 791 -2.43 17.55 -13.55
CA ALA A 791 -1.52 16.42 -13.61
C ALA A 791 -0.54 16.51 -14.79
N SER A 792 -0.97 16.99 -15.96
CA SER A 792 -0.07 17.25 -17.10
C SER A 792 0.94 18.35 -16.79
N SER A 793 0.57 19.36 -16.01
CA SER A 793 1.52 20.39 -15.55
C SER A 793 2.57 19.81 -14.59
N GLU A 794 2.19 18.83 -13.78
CA GLU A 794 3.10 18.12 -12.86
C GLU A 794 4.00 17.11 -13.59
N LEU A 795 3.58 16.59 -14.74
CA LEU A 795 4.47 15.81 -15.60
C LEU A 795 5.68 16.63 -16.07
N THR A 796 5.58 17.97 -16.14
CA THR A 796 6.69 18.83 -16.58
C THR A 796 7.93 18.78 -15.67
N TRP A 797 7.80 18.31 -14.43
CA TRP A 797 8.96 18.02 -13.56
C TRP A 797 9.94 17.05 -14.22
N LEU A 798 9.44 16.06 -14.98
CA LEU A 798 10.28 15.15 -15.78
C LEU A 798 11.11 15.92 -16.81
N VAL A 799 10.47 16.86 -17.52
CA VAL A 799 11.12 17.72 -18.51
C VAL A 799 12.13 18.66 -17.87
N TYR A 800 11.88 19.17 -16.66
CA TYR A 800 12.87 19.97 -15.92
C TYR A 800 14.12 19.15 -15.61
N ILE A 801 13.97 17.89 -15.19
CA ILE A 801 15.08 16.97 -14.94
C ILE A 801 15.85 16.69 -16.24
N LEU A 802 15.16 16.37 -17.34
CA LEU A 802 15.79 16.11 -18.64
C LEU A 802 16.57 17.32 -19.15
N ASN A 803 16.00 18.53 -19.01
CA ASN A 803 16.68 19.78 -19.36
C ASN A 803 17.93 20.01 -18.49
N SER A 804 17.85 19.74 -17.18
CA SER A 804 19.01 19.86 -16.28
C SER A 804 20.11 18.84 -16.62
N LEU A 805 19.75 17.58 -16.89
CA LEU A 805 20.72 16.54 -17.31
C LEU A 805 21.39 16.91 -18.64
N GLY A 806 20.59 17.33 -19.62
CA GLY A 806 21.06 17.73 -20.96
C GLY A 806 21.89 19.02 -20.98
N SER A 807 21.75 19.90 -19.98
CA SER A 807 22.40 21.23 -19.92
C SER A 807 23.93 21.19 -20.08
N VAL A 808 24.58 20.10 -19.69
CA VAL A 808 26.03 19.89 -19.85
C VAL A 808 26.44 19.87 -21.34
N TYR A 809 25.57 19.31 -22.18
CA TYR A 809 25.77 19.16 -23.62
C TYR A 809 25.16 20.32 -24.42
N THR A 810 24.02 20.86 -23.98
CA THR A 810 23.31 21.93 -24.69
C THR A 810 23.81 23.32 -24.32
N GLN A 811 24.38 23.52 -23.13
CA GLN A 811 25.01 24.76 -22.68
C GLN A 811 24.16 26.02 -22.97
N GLN A 812 24.65 26.96 -23.79
CA GLN A 812 23.94 28.21 -24.14
C GLN A 812 22.61 28.02 -24.87
N TYR A 813 22.33 26.83 -25.41
CA TYR A 813 21.03 26.52 -26.00
C TYR A 813 19.96 26.21 -24.95
N THR A 814 20.36 25.85 -23.73
CA THR A 814 19.44 25.36 -22.70
C THR A 814 18.30 26.34 -22.44
N ARG A 815 18.58 27.64 -22.35
CA ARG A 815 17.56 28.66 -22.10
C ARG A 815 16.44 28.68 -23.14
N SER A 816 16.78 28.57 -24.42
CA SER A 816 15.78 28.74 -25.48
C SER A 816 14.90 27.51 -25.67
N TYR A 817 15.50 26.31 -25.64
CA TYR A 817 14.70 25.10 -25.83
C TYR A 817 13.93 24.68 -24.57
N ALA A 818 14.38 25.06 -23.36
CA ALA A 818 13.76 24.62 -22.11
C ALA A 818 12.29 25.05 -21.97
N TYR A 819 11.96 26.29 -22.34
CA TYR A 819 10.58 26.78 -22.34
C TYR A 819 9.73 26.12 -23.42
N LEU A 820 10.31 25.94 -24.62
CA LEU A 820 9.64 25.28 -25.74
C LEU A 820 9.32 23.82 -25.41
N SER A 821 10.30 23.06 -24.90
CA SER A 821 10.13 21.65 -24.55
C SER A 821 9.11 21.47 -23.43
N THR A 822 9.13 22.32 -22.42
CA THR A 822 8.18 22.27 -21.30
C THR A 822 6.76 22.54 -21.76
N SER A 823 6.56 23.61 -22.53
CA SER A 823 5.21 24.02 -22.98
C SER A 823 4.63 23.02 -23.97
N THR A 824 5.46 22.49 -24.87
CA THR A 824 5.05 21.45 -25.83
C THR A 824 4.75 20.12 -25.14
N THR A 825 5.57 19.66 -24.18
CA THR A 825 5.25 18.46 -23.42
C THR A 825 3.98 18.62 -22.59
N TRP A 826 3.78 19.75 -21.92
CA TRP A 826 2.56 20.02 -21.17
C TRP A 826 1.32 19.92 -22.07
N LEU A 827 1.36 20.58 -23.24
CA LEU A 827 0.28 20.54 -24.21
C LEU A 827 0.07 19.11 -24.77
N SER A 828 1.15 18.41 -25.13
CA SER A 828 1.08 17.04 -25.64
C SER A 828 0.50 16.07 -24.62
N ALA A 829 0.94 16.10 -23.36
CA ALA A 829 0.43 15.23 -22.31
C ALA A 829 -1.03 15.55 -21.98
N MET A 830 -1.41 16.82 -21.95
CA MET A 830 -2.81 17.23 -21.79
C MET A 830 -3.68 16.72 -22.94
N LEU A 831 -3.24 16.87 -24.19
CA LEU A 831 -3.97 16.39 -25.36
C LEU A 831 -4.05 14.86 -25.39
N LEU A 832 -2.97 14.15 -25.09
CA LEU A 832 -2.97 12.68 -25.00
C LEU A 832 -3.99 12.19 -23.96
N ALA A 833 -3.99 12.77 -22.77
CA ALA A 833 -4.93 12.40 -21.71
C ALA A 833 -6.40 12.75 -22.02
N LEU A 834 -6.65 13.83 -22.79
CA LEU A 834 -8.01 14.20 -23.22
C LEU A 834 -8.51 13.40 -24.42
N LEU A 835 -7.63 13.04 -25.35
CA LEU A 835 -7.98 12.31 -26.57
C LEU A 835 -8.02 10.79 -26.36
N LEU A 836 -7.19 10.27 -25.44
CA LEU A 836 -7.06 8.85 -25.13
C LEU A 836 -7.21 8.64 -23.61
N PRO A 837 -8.40 8.88 -23.03
CA PRO A 837 -8.62 8.71 -21.60
C PRO A 837 -8.39 7.25 -21.18
N GLN A 838 -7.74 7.05 -20.04
CA GLN A 838 -7.47 5.72 -19.51
C GLN A 838 -8.76 5.05 -19.00
N SER A 839 -9.06 3.85 -19.51
CA SER A 839 -10.09 2.95 -18.99
C SER A 839 -9.47 1.85 -18.12
N TYR A 840 -10.24 1.28 -17.20
CA TYR A 840 -9.86 0.04 -16.53
C TYR A 840 -10.20 -1.16 -17.43
N SER A 841 -9.51 -2.29 -17.23
CA SER A 841 -9.91 -3.59 -17.77
C SER A 841 -10.07 -4.58 -16.63
N ALA A 842 -11.23 -5.22 -16.54
CA ALA A 842 -11.48 -6.30 -15.61
C ALA A 842 -11.69 -7.60 -16.41
N SER A 843 -11.02 -8.67 -16.03
CA SER A 843 -11.23 -10.01 -16.57
C SER A 843 -11.47 -11.00 -15.43
N MET A 844 -12.46 -11.88 -15.59
CA MET A 844 -12.72 -12.96 -14.64
C MET A 844 -12.09 -14.25 -15.18
N ASP A 845 -11.17 -14.82 -14.41
CA ASP A 845 -10.51 -16.09 -14.71
C ASP A 845 -10.32 -16.79 -13.37
N ARG A 846 -11.23 -17.75 -13.09
CA ARG A 846 -11.25 -18.48 -11.82
C ARG A 846 -10.34 -19.70 -11.95
N GLN A 847 -9.15 -19.61 -11.39
CA GLN A 847 -8.18 -20.71 -11.32
C GLN A 847 -7.71 -20.85 -9.89
N CYS A 848 -7.77 -22.07 -9.36
CA CYS A 848 -7.23 -22.38 -8.04
C CYS A 848 -6.11 -23.42 -8.21
N VAL A 849 -4.96 -23.14 -7.61
CA VAL A 849 -3.86 -24.08 -7.50
C VAL A 849 -3.74 -24.49 -6.04
N TYR A 850 -3.74 -25.80 -5.78
CA TYR A 850 -3.53 -26.30 -4.41
C TYR A 850 -2.04 -26.19 -4.04
N ILE A 851 -1.77 -25.65 -2.85
CA ILE A 851 -0.44 -25.62 -2.24
C ILE A 851 -0.48 -26.63 -1.09
N ASN A 852 -0.25 -27.92 -1.41
CA ASN A 852 -0.57 -29.08 -0.55
C ASN A 852 -2.07 -29.14 -0.18
N MET A 853 -2.70 -30.31 -0.37
CA MET A 853 -4.15 -30.51 -0.15
C MET A 853 -4.63 -30.07 1.25
N ASP A 854 -3.73 -30.07 2.24
CA ASP A 854 -4.06 -29.81 3.65
C ASP A 854 -3.69 -28.39 4.12
N ALA A 855 -3.06 -27.56 3.29
CA ALA A 855 -2.45 -26.29 3.73
C ALA A 855 -3.12 -25.03 3.17
N ALA A 856 -3.19 -24.87 1.84
CA ALA A 856 -3.80 -23.69 1.23
C ALA A 856 -4.20 -23.90 -0.24
N LEU A 857 -5.13 -23.09 -0.72
CA LEU A 857 -5.46 -22.90 -2.13
C LEU A 857 -5.05 -21.48 -2.54
N ASP A 858 -4.31 -21.35 -3.63
CA ASP A 858 -4.05 -20.06 -4.28
C ASP A 858 -5.03 -19.90 -5.43
N CYS A 859 -6.04 -19.04 -5.23
CA CYS A 859 -7.13 -18.84 -6.17
C CYS A 859 -7.04 -17.44 -6.79
N THR A 860 -6.82 -17.37 -8.10
CA THR A 860 -7.10 -16.17 -8.87
C THR A 860 -8.57 -16.23 -9.29
N SER A 861 -9.40 -15.27 -8.86
CA SER A 861 -10.81 -15.20 -9.32
C SER A 861 -11.03 -14.19 -10.44
N ALA A 862 -10.37 -13.03 -10.35
CA ALA A 862 -10.50 -11.94 -11.30
C ALA A 862 -9.27 -11.04 -11.24
N ILE A 863 -8.97 -10.37 -12.36
CA ILE A 863 -7.90 -9.39 -12.50
C ILE A 863 -8.53 -8.07 -12.88
N VAL A 864 -8.32 -7.04 -12.07
CA VAL A 864 -8.73 -5.66 -12.37
C VAL A 864 -7.47 -4.82 -12.63
N ALA A 865 -7.15 -4.59 -13.89
CA ALA A 865 -6.07 -3.70 -14.29
C ALA A 865 -6.58 -2.26 -14.42
N VAL A 866 -6.16 -1.41 -13.50
CA VAL A 866 -6.63 -0.02 -13.36
C VAL A 866 -5.80 0.95 -14.22
N GLY A 867 -4.59 0.57 -14.61
CA GLY A 867 -3.66 1.40 -15.37
C GLY A 867 -3.00 0.69 -16.55
N SER A 868 -2.39 1.47 -17.45
CA SER A 868 -1.78 0.98 -18.68
C SER A 868 -0.30 1.39 -18.77
N LEU A 869 0.59 0.39 -18.86
CA LEU A 869 2.01 0.64 -19.13
C LEU A 869 2.22 1.31 -20.49
N ARG A 870 1.36 1.02 -21.48
CA ARG A 870 1.47 1.58 -22.83
C ARG A 870 1.26 3.09 -22.84
N HIS A 871 0.22 3.57 -22.15
CA HIS A 871 -0.08 5.01 -22.09
C HIS A 871 1.00 5.76 -21.30
N LEU A 872 1.51 5.16 -20.21
CA LEU A 872 2.65 5.71 -19.47
C LEU A 872 3.88 5.87 -20.37
N LEU A 873 4.17 4.88 -21.22
CA LEU A 873 5.27 4.96 -22.18
C LEU A 873 5.03 6.03 -23.25
N TYR A 874 3.79 6.30 -23.66
CA TYR A 874 3.47 7.41 -24.57
C TYR A 874 3.78 8.77 -23.94
N ASP A 875 3.44 9.00 -22.68
CA ASP A 875 3.75 10.26 -21.98
C ASP A 875 5.27 10.46 -21.84
N VAL A 876 6.01 9.41 -21.46
CA VAL A 876 7.47 9.46 -21.36
C VAL A 876 8.12 9.70 -22.73
N ALA A 877 7.63 9.01 -23.77
CA ALA A 877 8.10 9.20 -25.14
C ALA A 877 7.79 10.60 -25.67
N ALA A 878 6.61 11.16 -25.35
CA ALA A 878 6.24 12.52 -25.71
C ALA A 878 7.18 13.54 -25.03
N ALA A 879 7.47 13.38 -23.74
CA ALA A 879 8.42 14.22 -23.02
C ALA A 879 9.83 14.18 -23.66
N LEU A 880 10.35 12.99 -23.95
CA LEU A 880 11.67 12.83 -24.61
C LEU A 880 11.68 13.44 -26.01
N THR A 881 10.65 13.19 -26.81
CA THR A 881 10.54 13.70 -28.19
C THR A 881 10.46 15.22 -28.21
N CYS A 882 9.67 15.82 -27.32
CA CYS A 882 9.58 17.28 -27.19
C CYS A 882 10.91 17.91 -26.77
N VAL A 883 11.65 17.28 -25.85
CA VAL A 883 12.98 17.75 -25.44
C VAL A 883 13.98 17.67 -26.59
N VAL A 884 14.13 16.49 -27.21
CA VAL A 884 15.10 16.28 -28.31
C VAL A 884 14.72 17.13 -29.52
N GLY A 885 13.45 17.16 -29.91
CA GLY A 885 12.94 17.96 -31.01
C GLY A 885 13.19 19.46 -30.80
N SER A 886 12.93 19.98 -29.59
CA SER A 886 13.20 21.39 -29.27
C SER A 886 14.69 21.72 -29.35
N VAL A 887 15.57 20.81 -28.90
CA VAL A 887 17.03 20.99 -29.04
C VAL A 887 17.45 21.04 -30.51
N LEU A 888 16.93 20.14 -31.34
CA LEU A 888 17.24 20.10 -32.77
C LEU A 888 16.74 21.34 -33.50
N VAL A 889 15.50 21.79 -33.22
CA VAL A 889 14.92 23.01 -33.79
C VAL A 889 15.75 24.24 -33.42
N GLU A 890 16.15 24.37 -32.15
CA GLU A 890 16.96 25.52 -31.72
C GLU A 890 18.38 25.50 -32.32
N ARG A 891 19.01 24.32 -32.42
CA ARG A 891 20.30 24.18 -33.10
C ARG A 891 20.22 24.46 -34.59
N TRP A 892 19.09 24.14 -35.23
CA TRP A 892 18.85 24.46 -36.63
C TRP A 892 18.59 25.96 -36.84
N ARG A 893 17.78 26.58 -35.98
CA ARG A 893 17.46 28.03 -36.06
C ARG A 893 18.67 28.92 -35.82
N ILE A 894 19.54 28.59 -34.86
CA ILE A 894 20.70 29.41 -34.49
C ILE A 894 21.93 28.52 -34.27
N PRO A 895 22.63 28.03 -35.31
CA PRO A 895 23.69 27.02 -35.17
C PRO A 895 24.93 27.46 -34.37
N LYS A 896 25.20 28.77 -34.28
CA LYS A 896 26.39 29.33 -33.61
C LYS A 896 26.01 30.34 -32.53
N ARG A 897 25.17 29.95 -31.58
CA ARG A 897 24.85 30.82 -30.43
C ARG A 897 26.10 31.09 -29.59
N PRO A 898 26.41 32.36 -29.27
CA PRO A 898 27.62 32.71 -28.53
C PRO A 898 27.62 32.07 -27.13
N PRO A 899 28.78 31.60 -26.63
CA PRO A 899 28.89 30.99 -25.32
C PRO A 899 28.68 32.04 -24.23
N MET A 900 28.05 31.63 -23.13
CA MET A 900 27.89 32.50 -21.97
C MET A 900 29.22 32.59 -21.21
N ALA A 901 29.81 33.79 -21.19
CA ALA A 901 31.19 34.03 -20.73
C ALA A 901 31.32 34.40 -19.23
N MET A 902 30.38 33.98 -18.38
CA MET A 902 30.39 34.31 -16.96
C MET A 902 31.20 33.29 -16.15
N THR A 903 32.16 33.76 -15.36
CA THR A 903 33.11 32.91 -14.61
C THR A 903 32.64 32.51 -13.20
N SER A 904 31.42 32.86 -12.79
CA SER A 904 30.93 32.59 -11.43
C SER A 904 30.74 31.10 -11.15
N LEU A 905 31.20 30.64 -9.98
CA LEU A 905 31.01 29.27 -9.46
C LEU A 905 29.84 29.15 -8.47
N LEU A 906 29.10 30.23 -8.22
CA LEU A 906 27.98 30.26 -7.27
C LEU A 906 26.67 29.69 -7.83
N LEU A 907 26.56 29.57 -9.15
CA LEU A 907 25.33 29.16 -9.85
C LEU A 907 25.47 27.72 -10.37
N ASP A 908 24.46 26.90 -10.07
CA ASP A 908 24.30 25.58 -10.68
C ASP A 908 23.90 25.70 -12.16
N SER A 909 23.90 24.58 -12.90
CA SER A 909 23.60 24.60 -14.33
C SER A 909 22.22 25.19 -14.64
N THR A 910 21.22 24.87 -13.82
CA THR A 910 19.86 25.37 -14.00
C THR A 910 19.81 26.88 -13.83
N SER A 911 20.28 27.45 -12.73
CA SER A 911 20.28 28.91 -12.53
C SER A 911 21.22 29.64 -13.50
N TYR A 912 22.38 29.06 -13.82
CA TYR A 912 23.34 29.64 -14.76
C TYR A 912 22.74 29.79 -16.15
N PHE A 913 22.10 28.75 -16.70
CA PHE A 913 21.57 28.82 -18.06
C PHE A 913 20.16 29.41 -18.16
N MET A 914 19.32 29.32 -17.12
CA MET A 914 17.91 29.75 -17.22
C MET A 914 17.71 31.24 -16.94
N PHE A 915 18.48 31.83 -16.02
CA PHE A 915 18.27 33.22 -15.63
C PHE A 915 18.61 34.23 -16.72
N ASP A 916 17.93 35.37 -16.64
CA ASP A 916 18.27 36.56 -17.39
C ASP A 916 19.23 37.45 -16.63
N PHE A 917 20.35 37.79 -17.28
CA PHE A 917 21.39 38.66 -16.76
C PHE A 917 21.54 39.95 -17.60
N ALA A 918 20.72 40.13 -18.65
CA ALA A 918 20.91 41.21 -19.62
C ALA A 918 20.88 42.61 -18.97
N ALA A 919 19.96 42.84 -18.03
CA ALA A 919 19.85 44.11 -17.30
C ALA A 919 20.80 44.22 -16.08
N TRP A 920 21.50 43.14 -15.75
CA TRP A 920 22.31 42.97 -14.52
C TRP A 920 23.81 42.79 -14.80
N THR A 921 24.23 42.89 -16.05
CA THR A 921 25.64 42.82 -16.47
C THR A 921 26.12 44.19 -16.93
N LYS A 922 27.20 44.70 -16.33
CA LYS A 922 27.84 45.96 -16.76
C LYS A 922 28.71 45.75 -18.01
N PRO A 923 29.02 46.81 -18.80
CA PRO A 923 29.85 46.71 -20.01
C PRO A 923 31.24 46.12 -19.78
N ASN A 924 31.77 46.23 -18.56
CA ASN A 924 33.05 45.66 -18.14
C ASN A 924 32.97 44.17 -17.74
N ARG A 925 31.87 43.47 -18.05
CA ARG A 925 31.59 42.07 -17.70
C ARG A 925 31.44 41.78 -16.20
N GLU A 926 31.22 42.81 -15.38
CA GLU A 926 30.78 42.60 -13.99
C GLU A 926 29.30 42.19 -13.97
N CYS A 927 29.03 40.97 -13.53
CA CYS A 927 27.67 40.45 -13.40
C CYS A 927 27.17 40.57 -11.95
N TYR A 928 25.93 41.03 -11.80
CA TYR A 928 25.21 41.12 -10.53
C TYR A 928 23.98 40.21 -10.60
N LEU A 929 23.50 39.76 -9.44
CA LEU A 929 22.28 38.97 -9.32
C LEU A 929 21.38 39.59 -8.25
N ASP A 930 20.12 39.83 -8.58
CA ASP A 930 19.17 40.33 -7.59
C ASP A 930 18.94 39.28 -6.49
N ARG A 931 18.64 39.73 -5.27
CA ARG A 931 18.61 38.84 -4.10
C ARG A 931 17.45 37.85 -4.13
N ALA A 932 16.37 38.13 -4.87
CA ALA A 932 15.27 37.19 -5.04
C ALA A 932 15.68 36.05 -5.98
N SER A 933 16.25 36.35 -7.14
CA SER A 933 16.84 35.36 -8.06
C SER A 933 18.00 34.61 -7.42
N ALA A 934 18.80 35.28 -6.59
CA ALA A 934 19.85 34.63 -5.81
C ALA A 934 19.28 33.57 -4.87
N PHE A 935 18.21 33.87 -4.13
CA PHE A 935 17.54 32.91 -3.27
C PHE A 935 16.98 31.73 -4.06
N LEU A 936 16.35 31.98 -5.22
CA LEU A 936 15.91 30.91 -6.13
C LEU A 936 17.08 29.97 -6.47
N ALA A 937 18.24 30.52 -6.83
CA ALA A 937 19.48 29.77 -7.08
C ALA A 937 20.19 29.21 -5.83
N GLY A 938 19.57 29.26 -4.65
CA GLY A 938 20.12 28.70 -3.41
C GLY A 938 21.17 29.58 -2.74
N LEU A 939 21.21 30.88 -3.03
CA LEU A 939 22.06 31.87 -2.37
C LEU A 939 21.21 32.73 -1.43
N VAL A 940 21.24 32.41 -0.13
CA VAL A 940 20.56 33.20 0.90
C VAL A 940 21.43 34.42 1.20
N SER A 941 20.88 35.62 1.05
CA SER A 941 21.65 36.86 1.22
C SER A 941 21.11 37.69 2.36
N LEU A 942 22.01 38.20 3.20
CA LEU A 942 21.70 39.17 4.25
C LEU A 942 22.68 40.35 4.13
N HIS A 943 22.14 41.55 4.16
CA HIS A 943 22.92 42.78 4.09
C HIS A 943 22.82 43.47 5.45
N VAL A 944 23.94 43.55 6.17
CA VAL A 944 24.05 44.17 7.48
C VAL A 944 25.13 45.25 7.39
N ASP A 945 24.74 46.50 7.63
CA ASP A 945 25.59 47.69 7.51
C ASP A 945 26.34 47.79 6.17
N GLN A 946 27.63 47.44 6.19
CA GLN A 946 28.55 47.54 5.05
C GLN A 946 28.92 46.18 4.46
N THR A 947 28.42 45.08 5.01
CA THR A 947 28.87 43.74 4.67
C THR A 947 27.70 42.95 4.11
N MET A 948 27.91 42.35 2.93
CA MET A 948 26.98 41.39 2.36
C MET A 948 27.40 39.98 2.72
N TYR A 949 26.52 39.29 3.44
CA TYR A 949 26.62 37.87 3.76
C TYR A 949 25.84 37.07 2.71
N VAL A 950 26.49 36.12 2.05
CA VAL A 950 25.90 35.26 1.04
C VAL A 950 26.16 33.81 1.41
N PHE A 951 25.11 33.11 1.82
CA PHE A 951 25.15 31.69 2.15
C PHE A 951 24.71 30.86 0.96
N ASP A 952 25.64 30.09 0.38
CA ASP A 952 25.37 29.16 -0.70
C ASP A 952 24.94 27.80 -0.14
N VAL A 953 23.65 27.47 -0.27
CA VAL A 953 23.03 26.23 0.20
C VAL A 953 23.57 25.00 -0.55
N LYS A 954 24.08 25.18 -1.76
CA LYS A 954 24.56 24.08 -2.63
C LYS A 954 25.94 23.61 -2.17
N ASN A 955 26.87 24.55 -2.05
CA ASN A 955 28.22 24.28 -1.56
C ASN A 955 28.34 24.32 -0.03
N TRP A 956 27.27 24.75 0.65
CA TRP A 956 27.17 24.95 2.09
C TRP A 956 28.26 25.87 2.63
N ARG A 957 28.46 27.02 1.96
CA ARG A 957 29.53 27.98 2.25
C ARG A 957 28.98 29.38 2.49
N LEU A 958 29.56 30.08 3.47
CA LEU A 958 29.27 31.48 3.73
C LEU A 958 30.35 32.36 3.11
N PHE A 959 29.95 33.26 2.22
CA PHE A 959 30.81 34.26 1.60
C PHE A 959 30.47 35.65 2.16
N THR A 960 31.48 36.47 2.39
CA THR A 960 31.32 37.84 2.88
C THR A 960 32.15 38.79 2.06
N TYR A 961 31.59 39.94 1.68
CA TYR A 961 32.35 41.01 1.05
C TYR A 961 31.75 42.38 1.38
N ASP A 962 32.61 43.40 1.35
CA ASP A 962 32.22 44.77 1.65
C ASP A 962 31.50 45.43 0.47
N THR A 963 30.47 46.17 0.82
CA THR A 963 29.60 46.95 -0.07
C THR A 963 29.83 48.46 0.12
N PRO A 964 29.81 49.25 -0.95
CA PRO A 964 30.11 50.69 -0.88
C PRO A 964 29.02 51.50 -0.14
N ARG A 965 29.42 52.51 0.67
CA ARG A 965 28.52 53.33 1.53
C ARG A 965 27.48 54.18 0.80
N TYR A 966 27.66 54.47 -0.49
CA TYR A 966 26.99 55.63 -1.14
C TYR A 966 26.19 55.29 -2.41
N GLY A 967 25.68 54.06 -2.52
CA GLY A 967 24.91 53.62 -3.68
C GLY A 967 23.42 53.41 -3.39
N LEU A 968 22.54 54.25 -3.95
CA LEU A 968 21.08 54.06 -3.91
C LEU A 968 20.55 53.26 -5.13
N GLY A 969 21.44 52.73 -5.97
CA GLY A 969 21.08 52.03 -7.21
C GLY A 969 20.65 50.58 -6.99
N ARG A 970 19.88 50.03 -7.94
CA ARG A 970 19.45 48.61 -7.93
C ARG A 970 20.63 47.62 -7.84
N LEU A 971 21.80 47.99 -8.38
CA LEU A 971 23.00 47.15 -8.41
C LEU A 971 23.73 47.13 -7.06
N ASP A 972 23.59 48.17 -6.23
CA ASP A 972 24.24 48.25 -4.92
C ASP A 972 23.56 47.32 -3.89
N ARG A 973 22.30 46.98 -4.14
CA ARG A 973 21.51 46.04 -3.34
C ARG A 973 21.60 44.59 -3.82
N ALA A 974 22.37 44.35 -4.88
CA ALA A 974 22.46 43.07 -5.58
C ALA A 974 23.74 42.31 -5.20
N ILE A 975 23.76 41.00 -5.45
CA ILE A 975 24.94 40.16 -5.22
C ILE A 975 25.91 40.32 -6.37
N ALA A 976 27.12 40.79 -6.10
CA ALA A 976 28.21 40.89 -7.08
C ALA A 976 28.86 39.52 -7.34
N LEU A 977 28.36 38.78 -8.34
CA LEU A 977 28.83 37.43 -8.68
C LEU A 977 30.32 37.37 -9.07
N TYR A 978 30.88 38.48 -9.56
CA TYR A 978 32.29 38.57 -9.96
C TYR A 978 33.27 38.75 -8.79
N ARG A 979 32.78 39.17 -7.62
CA ARG A 979 33.61 39.37 -6.41
C ARG A 979 33.78 38.08 -5.60
N ILE A 980 32.96 37.07 -5.89
CA ILE A 980 32.95 35.77 -5.25
C ILE A 980 33.35 34.75 -6.32
N SER A 981 34.66 34.63 -6.56
CA SER A 981 35.27 33.71 -7.52
C SER A 981 36.13 32.67 -6.81
#